data_AF-A0A9J6ZUZ8-F1
#
_entry.id   AF-A0A9J6ZUZ8-F1
#
_cell.length_a   1.000
_cell.length_b   1.000
_cell.length_c   1.000
_cell.angle_alpha   90.00
_cell.angle_beta   90.00
_cell.angle_gamma   90.00
#
_symmetry.space_group_name_H-M   'P 1'
#
loop_
_entity.id
_entity.type
_entity.pdbx_description
1 polymer ?
#
loop_
_entity_poly.entity_id
_entity_poly.type
_entity_poly.pdbx_seq_one_letter_code
_entity_poly.pdbx_strand_id
1 'polypeptide(L)'
;MKLLRTIAAITLSTSLLVACGGGGAVSTPVGETGGASSRVAFDGSVGDGPVVGATVSIRDRNFRLLATTSSTDRASFNFDGEIADSAFPLIIEATEGIDLVTNAAPDFVLSGVVMTPSQTRVNLTPHTTMMVKSALAMEGGLTQANLERARSAVTTRLNFGLDTSKVPDPMSTEVTIDNVTEVTLSSEVFGEMARRTAYWIGGNVSEDDIFTALAADLVDSVLDGRGAEGTVARYTAIAHVVSAQVLIEAMLDGLQVNNQPANAALDSAINRVLSTADRSVRRSVSEVNVNSLMLSQAQAALAAAQAIDPNIPLGDLLSLLSGLQDGTAGNTGEALSNAGVDSSLSNGLDQTISIVANSNNSGVEQVNQVASGSLSGSNSSNTSSESTGSSTGSNSSETTAGNSNAGSDINSSGGGSSAGGSEVAFASTSTGGGVTSSGGGGSTTAGGSSGNAPTGGSSGESGSSTSSGSSGGGAGSSAGNSGETLYVDIQLSGDCASYSIAKRNCSGSDGDAYPSIRDAIAVAQVGQTVLVRSGIYPVASSDEVVIDVQGLTLAGYGDERPVIEGAGFPYDAQSNERTTLLRIAADDVTVRQFEIRECPYECAGFNKDVSGALVEEIYAHHGWYSLFRIRGSHNTLRYSEFAHSAHGGGVMIRPDDQSVPINENLVYRVISHHNGRYSDGRKSPEVPGDPGGGGNSDGMGASKFCSDNLSSNVCRRNKVVEVIVWHNADDGFDFSMSESLYQGLISFDNGPAGQRNYKILRGEDQADNANTYLGCVSLGTGSPEHCSPNECPLRGFELRGAANAYHILATGAGSHNFMGASATGEVVNSVAWGDSDFTYGSNMSHQANSEVSGGLSRFVPNLDLPEGISIRERWAYMHNQFRSAFTPPAGSALIDAGVHLSAIHCPEPGPGDGECREWSGQAPDIGAFESGL
;
A
#
# COMPACT_ATOMS: atom_id res chain seq x y z
N MET A 1 -42.80 23.80 56.89
CA MET A 1 -41.41 24.18 56.51
C MET A 1 -40.89 23.13 55.56
N LYS A 2 -40.35 23.58 54.42
CA LYS A 2 -39.35 23.00 53.49
C LYS A 2 -38.99 21.49 53.64
N LEU A 3 -38.90 20.68 52.58
CA LEU A 3 -38.66 20.98 51.15
C LEU A 3 -39.51 20.09 50.20
N LEU A 4 -39.58 20.43 48.92
CA LEU A 4 -40.40 19.79 47.88
C LEU A 4 -39.55 19.31 46.68
N ARG A 5 -40.16 18.46 45.84
CA ARG A 5 -39.66 17.92 44.56
C ARG A 5 -39.19 19.01 43.57
N THR A 6 -38.41 18.64 42.53
CA THR A 6 -38.82 18.67 41.08
C THR A 6 -37.67 18.17 40.17
N ILE A 7 -38.02 17.61 39.01
CA ILE A 7 -37.14 17.08 37.93
C ILE A 7 -37.02 18.13 36.81
N ALA A 8 -35.84 18.28 36.22
CA ALA A 8 -35.60 18.89 34.89
C ALA A 8 -34.31 18.24 34.32
N ALA A 9 -34.33 17.50 33.20
CA ALA A 9 -34.65 17.86 31.81
C ALA A 9 -33.45 18.47 31.05
N ILE A 10 -32.76 17.62 30.28
CA ILE A 10 -31.85 18.02 29.20
C ILE A 10 -32.61 17.80 27.88
N THR A 11 -32.79 18.86 27.10
CA THR A 11 -33.52 18.84 25.83
C THR A 11 -32.65 18.29 24.70
N LEU A 12 -33.07 17.16 24.12
CA LEU A 12 -32.58 16.68 22.83
C LEU A 12 -33.52 17.19 21.73
N SER A 13 -33.00 18.00 20.81
CA SER A 13 -33.79 18.68 19.78
C SER A 13 -34.05 17.80 18.56
N THR A 14 -35.09 16.97 18.61
CA THR A 14 -35.55 16.18 17.45
C THR A 14 -36.29 17.06 16.43
N SER A 15 -35.67 17.30 15.29
CA SER A 15 -36.32 17.91 14.12
C SER A 15 -36.86 16.82 13.18
N LEU A 16 -38.12 16.41 13.38
CA LEU A 16 -38.83 15.58 12.41
C LEU A 16 -39.20 16.40 11.17
N LEU A 17 -38.76 15.97 9.98
CA LEU A 17 -39.36 16.37 8.72
C LEU A 17 -39.99 15.16 8.04
N VAL A 18 -41.31 15.07 8.18
CA VAL A 18 -42.16 14.12 7.45
C VAL A 18 -42.38 14.65 6.04
N ALA A 19 -41.90 13.94 5.03
CA ALA A 19 -42.29 14.21 3.64
C ALA A 19 -43.69 13.64 3.38
N CYS A 20 -44.67 14.53 3.17
CA CYS A 20 -46.04 14.17 2.78
C CYS A 20 -46.37 14.86 1.45
N GLY A 21 -46.99 14.14 0.52
CA GLY A 21 -47.10 14.56 -0.89
C GLY A 21 -48.22 15.55 -1.24
N GLY A 22 -48.09 16.13 -2.43
CA GLY A 22 -49.04 17.06 -3.07
C GLY A 22 -48.30 18.32 -3.57
N GLY A 23 -48.45 18.79 -4.80
CA GLY A 23 -49.40 18.43 -5.85
C GLY A 23 -49.92 19.70 -6.53
N GLY A 24 -49.17 20.26 -7.48
CA GLY A 24 -49.52 21.51 -8.17
C GLY A 24 -48.67 21.76 -9.41
N ALA A 25 -49.32 21.89 -10.57
CA ALA A 25 -48.64 21.95 -11.86
C ALA A 25 -48.34 23.37 -12.34
N VAL A 26 -47.13 23.58 -12.87
CA VAL A 26 -46.81 24.62 -13.87
C VAL A 26 -45.92 23.97 -14.93
N SER A 27 -46.19 24.26 -16.21
CA SER A 27 -45.71 23.46 -17.35
C SER A 27 -44.62 24.15 -18.19
N THR A 28 -43.45 23.49 -18.29
CA THR A 28 -42.61 23.32 -19.52
C THR A 28 -41.94 24.55 -20.19
N PRO A 29 -40.86 24.36 -20.99
CA PRO A 29 -39.73 23.42 -20.78
C PRO A 29 -38.34 24.03 -21.17
N VAL A 30 -37.27 23.51 -20.59
CA VAL A 30 -35.94 23.39 -21.26
C VAL A 30 -35.43 21.99 -20.95
N GLY A 31 -34.93 21.28 -21.96
CA GLY A 31 -34.76 19.82 -21.88
C GLY A 31 -33.45 19.37 -21.24
N GLU A 32 -33.57 18.52 -20.22
CA GLU A 32 -32.57 17.52 -19.88
C GLU A 32 -33.14 16.13 -20.17
N THR A 33 -32.32 15.23 -20.71
CA THR A 33 -32.69 13.85 -21.01
C THR A 33 -32.78 13.04 -19.72
N GLY A 34 -33.97 12.98 -19.13
CA GLY A 34 -34.23 12.14 -17.96
C GLY A 34 -33.94 10.66 -18.26
N GLY A 35 -32.98 10.09 -17.54
CA GLY A 35 -32.75 8.64 -17.54
C GLY A 35 -33.92 7.90 -16.89
N ALA A 36 -34.16 6.67 -17.29
CA ALA A 36 -35.18 5.82 -16.69
C ALA A 36 -34.81 5.43 -15.25
N SER A 37 -35.78 5.43 -14.34
CA SER A 37 -35.70 4.82 -13.01
C SER A 37 -36.66 3.65 -12.90
N SER A 38 -36.24 2.65 -12.14
CA SER A 38 -37.05 1.50 -11.77
C SER A 38 -37.25 1.49 -10.25
N ARG A 39 -38.42 1.04 -9.80
CA ARG A 39 -38.59 0.64 -8.40
C ARG A 39 -37.91 -0.72 -8.21
N VAL A 40 -37.01 -0.79 -7.24
CA VAL A 40 -36.19 -1.93 -6.90
C VAL A 40 -36.58 -2.39 -5.50
N ALA A 41 -36.81 -3.68 -5.32
CA ALA A 41 -37.07 -4.27 -4.01
C ALA A 41 -36.35 -5.61 -3.88
N PHE A 42 -35.47 -5.73 -2.89
CA PHE A 42 -34.74 -6.96 -2.58
C PHE A 42 -34.55 -7.15 -1.08
N ASP A 43 -34.40 -8.40 -0.67
CA ASP A 43 -34.03 -8.80 0.69
C ASP A 43 -32.84 -9.76 0.69
N GLY A 44 -32.25 -10.00 1.86
CA GLY A 44 -31.05 -10.82 1.99
C GLY A 44 -30.67 -11.09 3.43
N SER A 45 -29.67 -11.94 3.63
CA SER A 45 -29.00 -12.16 4.91
C SER A 45 -27.56 -11.63 4.89
N VAL A 46 -27.06 -11.23 6.04
CA VAL A 46 -25.65 -10.86 6.27
C VAL A 46 -24.99 -11.92 7.14
N GLY A 47 -23.87 -12.50 6.72
CA GLY A 47 -23.02 -13.26 7.63
C GLY A 47 -21.86 -14.06 7.05
N ASP A 48 -20.71 -13.95 7.72
CA ASP A 48 -19.67 -14.98 7.86
C ASP A 48 -20.07 -15.96 8.99
N GLY A 49 -20.34 -15.43 10.18
CA GLY A 49 -21.39 -15.92 11.08
C GLY A 49 -22.61 -14.99 10.97
N PRO A 50 -23.82 -15.32 11.46
CA PRO A 50 -24.99 -14.46 11.23
C PRO A 50 -24.84 -13.06 11.88
N VAL A 51 -24.70 -11.99 11.09
CA VAL A 51 -24.39 -10.63 11.57
C VAL A 51 -25.65 -9.78 11.78
N VAL A 52 -25.86 -9.30 13.00
CA VAL A 52 -27.01 -8.45 13.38
C VAL A 52 -26.63 -6.99 13.54
N GLY A 53 -27.51 -6.07 13.13
CA GLY A 53 -27.30 -4.63 13.27
C GLY A 53 -26.22 -4.04 12.36
N ALA A 54 -25.75 -4.77 11.34
CA ALA A 54 -24.79 -4.24 10.37
C ALA A 54 -25.40 -3.11 9.53
N THR A 55 -24.59 -2.11 9.20
CA THR A 55 -24.94 -1.07 8.23
C THR A 55 -24.78 -1.65 6.83
N VAL A 56 -25.88 -1.70 6.07
CA VAL A 56 -25.90 -2.22 4.69
C VAL A 56 -25.94 -1.06 3.72
N SER A 57 -24.82 -0.82 3.03
CA SER A 57 -24.65 0.19 1.99
C SER A 57 -25.05 -0.32 0.62
N ILE A 58 -25.73 0.52 -0.16
CA ILE A 58 -26.15 0.25 -1.54
C ILE A 58 -25.46 1.27 -2.43
N ARG A 59 -24.53 0.81 -3.28
CA ARG A 59 -23.70 1.66 -4.15
C ARG A 59 -24.00 1.40 -5.63
N ASP A 60 -23.77 2.40 -6.47
CA ASP A 60 -23.70 2.18 -7.92
C ASP A 60 -22.36 1.55 -8.33
N ARG A 61 -22.27 1.18 -9.61
CA ARG A 61 -21.04 0.66 -10.25
C ARG A 61 -19.77 1.50 -10.08
N ASN A 62 -19.87 2.76 -9.65
CA ASN A 62 -18.75 3.67 -9.40
C ASN A 62 -18.49 3.83 -7.89
N PHE A 63 -18.96 2.89 -7.06
CA PHE A 63 -18.88 2.87 -5.60
C PHE A 63 -19.56 4.05 -4.87
N ARG A 64 -20.31 4.88 -5.59
CA ARG A 64 -21.04 6.00 -4.99
C ARG A 64 -22.26 5.48 -4.23
N LEU A 65 -22.35 5.85 -2.96
CA LEU A 65 -23.46 5.49 -2.08
C LEU A 65 -24.78 6.09 -2.60
N LEU A 66 -25.79 5.24 -2.76
CA LEU A 66 -27.14 5.60 -3.19
C LEU A 66 -28.12 5.60 -2.02
N ALA A 67 -28.01 4.59 -1.14
CA ALA A 67 -28.87 4.38 0.00
C ALA A 67 -28.18 3.50 1.07
N THR A 68 -28.73 3.51 2.28
CA THR A 68 -28.36 2.59 3.36
C THR A 68 -29.61 1.94 3.95
N THR A 69 -29.43 0.74 4.48
CA THR A 69 -30.38 0.01 5.34
C THR A 69 -29.58 -0.68 6.45
N SER A 70 -30.19 -1.55 7.25
CA SER A 70 -29.45 -2.33 8.26
C SER A 70 -29.95 -3.75 8.41
N SER A 71 -29.07 -4.64 8.88
CA SER A 71 -29.46 -6.01 9.23
C SER A 71 -30.22 -6.04 10.56
N THR A 72 -31.29 -6.83 10.59
CA THR A 72 -32.18 -6.96 11.75
C THR A 72 -31.57 -7.81 12.87
N ASP A 73 -32.31 -8.01 13.97
CA ASP A 73 -31.96 -8.95 15.05
C ASP A 73 -31.88 -10.42 14.61
N ARG A 74 -32.26 -10.70 13.35
CA ARG A 74 -32.20 -12.00 12.65
C ARG A 74 -31.19 -12.03 11.49
N ALA A 75 -30.30 -11.04 11.41
CA ALA A 75 -29.31 -10.89 10.34
C ALA A 75 -29.87 -10.72 8.91
N SER A 76 -31.19 -10.67 8.74
CA SER A 76 -31.82 -10.33 7.46
C SER A 76 -31.95 -8.81 7.28
N PHE A 77 -31.82 -8.31 6.06
CA PHE A 77 -32.07 -6.91 5.68
C PHE A 77 -33.03 -6.85 4.49
N ASN A 78 -33.60 -5.67 4.23
CA ASN A 78 -34.41 -5.41 3.03
C ASN A 78 -34.24 -3.97 2.54
N PHE A 79 -34.50 -3.78 1.25
CA PHE A 79 -34.54 -2.48 0.58
C PHE A 79 -35.75 -2.41 -0.36
N ASP A 80 -36.38 -1.24 -0.44
CA ASP A 80 -37.48 -0.91 -1.37
C ASP A 80 -37.40 0.59 -1.69
N GLY A 81 -37.08 0.93 -2.95
CA GLY A 81 -36.85 2.31 -3.36
C GLY A 81 -36.77 2.48 -4.89
N GLU A 82 -36.71 3.72 -5.37
CA GLU A 82 -36.41 3.99 -6.78
C GLU A 82 -34.91 4.20 -6.99
N ILE A 83 -34.37 3.54 -8.02
CA ILE A 83 -32.98 3.62 -8.44
C ILE A 83 -32.95 3.86 -9.95
N ALA A 84 -32.02 4.70 -10.42
CA ALA A 84 -31.83 4.93 -11.85
C ALA A 84 -31.30 3.64 -12.54
N ASP A 85 -31.85 3.28 -13.70
CA ASP A 85 -31.45 2.06 -14.42
C ASP A 85 -29.95 2.06 -14.78
N SER A 86 -29.35 3.25 -14.94
CA SER A 86 -27.92 3.46 -15.19
C SER A 86 -27.00 3.18 -13.99
N ALA A 87 -27.54 3.08 -12.77
CA ALA A 87 -26.76 2.80 -11.57
C ALA A 87 -26.32 1.33 -11.48
N PHE A 88 -27.05 0.42 -12.13
CA PHE A 88 -26.79 -1.01 -12.12
C PHE A 88 -25.46 -1.38 -12.81
N PRO A 89 -24.76 -2.45 -12.38
CA PRO A 89 -25.07 -3.29 -11.23
C PRO A 89 -24.88 -2.55 -9.90
N LEU A 90 -25.70 -2.89 -8.90
CA LEU A 90 -25.61 -2.29 -7.57
C LEU A 90 -24.73 -3.16 -6.68
N ILE A 91 -23.71 -2.56 -6.06
CA ILE A 91 -22.84 -3.22 -5.10
C ILE A 91 -23.48 -3.05 -3.72
N ILE A 92 -23.69 -4.17 -3.04
CA ILE A 92 -24.29 -4.22 -1.70
C ILE A 92 -23.20 -4.65 -0.73
N GLU A 93 -22.95 -3.84 0.29
CA GLU A 93 -21.89 -4.07 1.27
C GLU A 93 -22.46 -3.99 2.68
N ALA A 94 -22.10 -4.92 3.56
CA ALA A 94 -22.35 -4.82 4.98
C ALA A 94 -21.05 -4.58 5.73
N THR A 95 -21.09 -3.59 6.61
CA THR A 95 -20.02 -3.20 7.53
C THR A 95 -20.63 -2.98 8.92
N GLU A 96 -19.79 -2.94 9.96
CA GLU A 96 -20.25 -2.80 11.36
C GLU A 96 -21.19 -3.95 11.78
N GLY A 97 -21.93 -3.75 12.88
CA GLY A 97 -22.83 -4.76 13.45
C GLY A 97 -22.13 -5.68 14.43
N ILE A 98 -22.77 -6.81 14.73
CA ILE A 98 -22.26 -7.85 15.62
C ILE A 98 -22.43 -9.20 14.93
N ASP A 99 -21.32 -9.86 14.61
CA ASP A 99 -21.33 -11.30 14.33
C ASP A 99 -21.69 -12.07 15.62
N LEU A 100 -22.67 -12.96 15.50
CA LEU A 100 -23.19 -13.75 16.61
C LEU A 100 -22.30 -14.95 17.00
N VAL A 101 -21.27 -15.28 16.22
CA VAL A 101 -20.34 -16.38 16.51
C VAL A 101 -19.15 -15.88 17.35
N THR A 102 -18.48 -14.83 16.91
CA THR A 102 -17.36 -14.16 17.59
C THR A 102 -17.82 -13.18 18.69
N ASN A 103 -19.03 -12.62 18.58
CA ASN A 103 -19.50 -11.47 19.36
C ASN A 103 -18.61 -10.21 19.17
N ALA A 104 -18.01 -10.06 17.99
CA ALA A 104 -17.29 -8.88 17.53
C ALA A 104 -18.00 -8.22 16.34
N ALA A 105 -17.44 -7.13 15.80
CA ALA A 105 -17.82 -6.67 14.46
C ALA A 105 -17.27 -7.66 13.40
N PRO A 106 -17.85 -7.74 12.20
CA PRO A 106 -17.30 -8.56 11.12
C PRO A 106 -15.89 -8.09 10.75
N ASP A 107 -14.95 -9.03 10.60
CA ASP A 107 -13.53 -8.73 10.37
C ASP A 107 -13.24 -8.20 8.93
N PHE A 108 -14.19 -8.36 8.01
CA PHE A 108 -14.09 -7.94 6.61
C PHE A 108 -15.46 -7.49 6.04
N VAL A 109 -15.43 -6.79 4.91
CA VAL A 109 -16.63 -6.31 4.23
C VAL A 109 -17.36 -7.47 3.57
N LEU A 110 -18.63 -7.66 3.96
CA LEU A 110 -19.50 -8.68 3.37
C LEU A 110 -20.22 -8.11 2.15
N SER A 111 -19.95 -8.64 0.96
CA SER A 111 -20.43 -8.08 -0.31
C SER A 111 -21.36 -9.01 -1.10
N GLY A 112 -22.23 -8.39 -1.89
CA GLY A 112 -23.12 -9.01 -2.87
C GLY A 112 -23.43 -8.04 -3.99
N VAL A 113 -24.06 -8.50 -5.08
CA VAL A 113 -24.41 -7.63 -6.22
C VAL A 113 -25.84 -7.85 -6.69
N VAL A 114 -26.52 -6.76 -7.01
CA VAL A 114 -27.85 -6.75 -7.67
C VAL A 114 -27.65 -6.35 -9.12
N MET A 115 -27.73 -7.31 -10.03
CA MET A 115 -27.37 -7.12 -11.45
C MET A 115 -28.47 -6.41 -12.25
N THR A 116 -29.74 -6.52 -11.85
CA THR A 116 -30.89 -5.94 -12.57
C THR A 116 -32.00 -5.50 -11.60
N PRO A 117 -32.88 -4.56 -11.98
CA PRO A 117 -34.03 -4.15 -11.16
C PRO A 117 -34.98 -5.30 -10.78
N SER A 118 -34.98 -6.39 -11.53
CA SER A 118 -35.81 -7.58 -11.32
C SER A 118 -35.26 -8.59 -10.30
N GLN A 119 -34.03 -8.42 -9.82
CA GLN A 119 -33.44 -9.31 -8.82
C GLN A 119 -33.97 -8.96 -7.43
N THR A 120 -34.64 -9.92 -6.77
CA THR A 120 -35.32 -9.73 -5.48
C THR A 120 -34.54 -10.26 -4.29
N ARG A 121 -33.38 -10.89 -4.48
CA ARG A 121 -32.55 -11.42 -3.39
C ARG A 121 -31.06 -11.15 -3.60
N VAL A 122 -30.36 -10.83 -2.52
CA VAL A 122 -28.90 -10.68 -2.47
C VAL A 122 -28.39 -10.96 -1.05
N ASN A 123 -27.75 -12.11 -0.84
CA ASN A 123 -27.09 -12.42 0.44
C ASN A 123 -25.65 -11.89 0.43
N LEU A 124 -25.13 -11.58 1.62
CA LEU A 124 -23.79 -11.07 1.87
C LEU A 124 -23.06 -12.07 2.79
N THR A 125 -22.10 -12.79 2.24
CA THR A 125 -21.39 -13.94 2.84
C THR A 125 -19.95 -13.96 2.33
N PRO A 126 -19.00 -14.67 2.96
CA PRO A 126 -17.63 -14.84 2.47
C PRO A 126 -17.57 -15.35 1.02
N HIS A 127 -18.43 -16.31 0.66
CA HIS A 127 -18.54 -16.79 -0.71
C HIS A 127 -18.99 -15.69 -1.68
N THR A 128 -19.97 -14.87 -1.33
CA THR A 128 -20.44 -13.79 -2.21
C THR A 128 -19.45 -12.61 -2.25
N THR A 129 -18.75 -12.29 -1.14
CA THR A 129 -17.63 -11.35 -1.13
C THR A 129 -16.57 -11.78 -2.13
N MET A 130 -16.15 -13.04 -2.06
CA MET A 130 -15.16 -13.60 -2.99
C MET A 130 -15.64 -13.54 -4.44
N MET A 131 -16.92 -13.85 -4.71
CA MET A 131 -17.50 -13.74 -6.05
C MET A 131 -17.50 -12.30 -6.58
N VAL A 132 -17.90 -11.33 -5.75
CA VAL A 132 -17.97 -9.91 -6.13
C VAL A 132 -16.57 -9.34 -6.36
N LYS A 133 -15.63 -9.56 -5.43
CA LYS A 133 -14.24 -9.10 -5.57
C LYS A 133 -13.56 -9.74 -6.79
N SER A 134 -13.74 -11.05 -7.02
CA SER A 134 -13.15 -11.72 -8.20
C SER A 134 -13.76 -11.19 -9.51
N ALA A 135 -15.06 -10.95 -9.54
CA ALA A 135 -15.73 -10.39 -10.73
C ALA A 135 -15.36 -8.90 -10.97
N LEU A 136 -15.04 -8.14 -9.92
CA LEU A 136 -14.48 -6.78 -10.02
C LEU A 136 -13.06 -6.79 -10.59
N ALA A 137 -12.23 -7.76 -10.19
CA ALA A 137 -10.84 -7.90 -10.67
C ALA A 137 -10.73 -8.45 -12.11
N MET A 138 -11.77 -9.08 -12.65
CA MET A 138 -11.82 -9.51 -14.05
C MET A 138 -11.95 -8.33 -15.02
N GLU A 139 -11.40 -8.46 -16.22
CA GLU A 139 -11.52 -7.48 -17.30
C GLU A 139 -13.00 -7.12 -17.57
N GLY A 140 -13.30 -5.82 -17.61
CA GLY A 140 -14.67 -5.29 -17.73
C GLY A 140 -15.45 -5.21 -16.42
N GLY A 141 -14.88 -5.65 -15.29
CA GLY A 141 -15.47 -5.53 -13.95
C GLY A 141 -16.77 -6.31 -13.77
N LEU A 142 -17.70 -5.77 -12.96
CA LEU A 142 -18.97 -6.43 -12.65
C LEU A 142 -19.89 -6.56 -13.88
N THR A 143 -19.76 -7.69 -14.56
CA THR A 143 -20.65 -8.15 -15.62
C THR A 143 -21.30 -9.48 -15.23
N GLN A 144 -22.43 -9.82 -15.84
CA GLN A 144 -23.11 -11.10 -15.58
C GLN A 144 -22.22 -12.31 -15.90
N ALA A 145 -21.32 -12.17 -16.90
CA ALA A 145 -20.40 -13.23 -17.29
C ALA A 145 -19.25 -13.40 -16.27
N ASN A 146 -18.67 -12.29 -15.80
CA ASN A 146 -17.61 -12.32 -14.79
C ASN A 146 -18.14 -12.82 -13.44
N LEU A 147 -19.34 -12.39 -13.04
CA LEU A 147 -20.01 -12.89 -11.84
C LEU A 147 -20.29 -14.40 -11.91
N GLU A 148 -20.77 -14.90 -13.06
CA GLU A 148 -21.01 -16.34 -13.24
C GLU A 148 -19.71 -17.16 -13.24
N ARG A 149 -18.63 -16.63 -13.83
CA ARG A 149 -17.30 -17.25 -13.78
C ARG A 149 -16.77 -17.31 -12.34
N ALA A 150 -16.85 -16.20 -11.61
CA ALA A 150 -16.46 -16.12 -10.20
C ALA A 150 -17.30 -17.07 -9.32
N ARG A 151 -18.63 -17.10 -9.52
CA ARG A 151 -19.54 -18.04 -8.84
C ARG A 151 -19.14 -19.49 -9.08
N SER A 152 -18.84 -19.86 -10.32
CA SER A 152 -18.37 -21.21 -10.66
C SER A 152 -17.03 -21.53 -10.00
N ALA A 153 -16.07 -20.60 -9.99
CA ALA A 153 -14.76 -20.81 -9.38
C ALA A 153 -14.87 -20.99 -7.86
N VAL A 154 -15.55 -20.07 -7.18
CA VAL A 154 -15.76 -20.09 -5.72
C VAL A 154 -16.51 -21.35 -5.30
N THR A 155 -17.67 -21.65 -5.89
CA THR A 155 -18.48 -22.81 -5.46
C THR A 155 -17.84 -24.18 -5.73
N THR A 156 -16.83 -24.28 -6.59
CA THR A 156 -16.13 -25.54 -6.92
C THR A 156 -14.75 -25.69 -6.29
N ARG A 157 -14.00 -24.59 -6.05
CA ARG A 157 -12.63 -24.62 -5.51
C ARG A 157 -12.51 -24.05 -4.10
N LEU A 158 -13.37 -23.10 -3.73
CA LEU A 158 -13.42 -22.44 -2.42
C LEU A 158 -14.79 -22.71 -1.78
N ASN A 159 -15.17 -23.99 -1.77
CA ASN A 159 -16.50 -24.43 -1.35
C ASN A 159 -16.66 -24.40 0.17
N PHE A 160 -15.62 -24.78 0.92
CA PHE A 160 -15.58 -24.79 2.39
C PHE A 160 -16.77 -25.52 3.06
N GLY A 161 -17.31 -26.56 2.41
CA GLY A 161 -18.41 -27.37 2.94
C GLY A 161 -19.81 -26.96 2.47
N LEU A 162 -19.94 -25.89 1.68
CA LEU A 162 -21.22 -25.44 1.12
C LEU A 162 -21.84 -26.51 0.18
N ASP A 163 -22.95 -27.12 0.61
CA ASP A 163 -23.72 -28.05 -0.23
C ASP A 163 -24.48 -27.30 -1.34
N THR A 164 -23.91 -27.30 -2.55
CA THR A 164 -24.50 -26.64 -3.73
C THR A 164 -25.79 -27.30 -4.23
N SER A 165 -26.18 -28.48 -3.71
CA SER A 165 -27.51 -29.05 -3.96
C SER A 165 -28.60 -28.39 -3.12
N LYS A 166 -28.23 -27.78 -1.98
CA LYS A 166 -29.11 -27.00 -1.08
C LYS A 166 -28.96 -25.49 -1.27
N VAL A 167 -27.78 -25.05 -1.72
CA VAL A 167 -27.45 -23.64 -2.00
C VAL A 167 -26.87 -23.50 -3.42
N PRO A 168 -27.70 -23.61 -4.48
CA PRO A 168 -27.21 -23.60 -5.87
C PRO A 168 -26.55 -22.29 -6.30
N ASP A 169 -26.95 -21.18 -5.70
CA ASP A 169 -26.32 -19.88 -5.84
C ASP A 169 -26.32 -19.16 -4.47
N PRO A 170 -25.17 -19.02 -3.80
CA PRO A 170 -25.06 -18.31 -2.51
C PRO A 170 -25.65 -16.90 -2.52
N MET A 171 -25.62 -16.21 -3.65
CA MET A 171 -26.08 -14.83 -3.75
C MET A 171 -27.61 -14.71 -3.80
N SER A 172 -28.29 -15.63 -4.48
CA SER A 172 -29.74 -15.54 -4.71
C SER A 172 -30.59 -16.66 -4.11
N THR A 173 -29.98 -17.66 -3.46
CA THR A 173 -30.74 -18.72 -2.74
C THR A 173 -31.29 -18.15 -1.43
N GLU A 174 -32.55 -18.44 -1.10
CA GLU A 174 -33.14 -18.06 0.19
C GLU A 174 -32.52 -18.86 1.33
N VAL A 175 -32.15 -18.18 2.43
CA VAL A 175 -31.73 -18.82 3.68
C VAL A 175 -32.98 -19.25 4.44
N THR A 176 -33.15 -20.56 4.58
CA THR A 176 -34.33 -21.22 5.15
C THR A 176 -33.91 -22.18 6.26
N ILE A 177 -34.88 -22.74 6.97
CA ILE A 177 -34.63 -23.77 7.99
C ILE A 177 -33.87 -25.00 7.44
N ASP A 178 -33.94 -25.27 6.14
CA ASP A 178 -33.37 -26.47 5.52
C ASP A 178 -31.93 -26.31 5.01
N ASN A 179 -31.42 -25.07 4.91
CA ASN A 179 -30.06 -24.77 4.44
C ASN A 179 -29.27 -23.79 5.35
N VAL A 180 -29.87 -23.21 6.40
CA VAL A 180 -29.18 -22.28 7.32
C VAL A 180 -27.94 -22.89 7.97
N THR A 181 -27.96 -24.18 8.29
CA THR A 181 -26.81 -24.91 8.85
C THR A 181 -25.64 -24.98 7.88
N GLU A 182 -25.89 -25.28 6.60
CA GLU A 182 -24.85 -25.30 5.57
C GLU A 182 -24.30 -23.90 5.30
N VAL A 183 -25.17 -22.89 5.14
CA VAL A 183 -24.75 -21.51 4.87
C VAL A 183 -23.89 -20.99 6.03
N THR A 184 -24.35 -21.11 7.27
CA THR A 184 -23.63 -20.61 8.45
C THR A 184 -22.32 -21.36 8.69
N LEU A 185 -22.28 -22.70 8.64
CA LEU A 185 -21.02 -23.42 8.85
C LEU A 185 -20.00 -23.13 7.74
N SER A 186 -20.40 -23.21 6.47
CA SER A 186 -19.44 -23.02 5.36
C SER A 186 -18.94 -21.58 5.25
N SER A 187 -19.77 -20.60 5.61
CA SER A 187 -19.36 -19.20 5.69
C SER A 187 -18.32 -19.01 6.80
N GLU A 188 -18.55 -19.55 8.00
CA GLU A 188 -17.59 -19.46 9.11
C GLU A 188 -16.25 -20.12 8.79
N VAL A 189 -16.25 -21.30 8.15
CA VAL A 189 -15.03 -22.00 7.75
C VAL A 189 -14.23 -21.19 6.72
N PHE A 190 -14.89 -20.46 5.81
CA PHE A 190 -14.21 -19.58 4.84
C PHE A 190 -13.73 -18.27 5.51
N GLY A 191 -14.53 -17.66 6.40
CA GLY A 191 -14.10 -16.50 7.19
C GLY A 191 -12.86 -16.81 8.04
N GLU A 192 -12.87 -17.94 8.75
CA GLU A 192 -11.76 -18.39 9.57
C GLU A 192 -10.48 -18.68 8.75
N MET A 193 -10.62 -19.15 7.50
CA MET A 193 -9.49 -19.27 6.59
C MET A 193 -8.84 -17.90 6.32
N ALA A 194 -9.64 -16.85 6.08
CA ALA A 194 -9.12 -15.50 5.88
C ALA A 194 -8.45 -14.96 7.17
N ARG A 195 -9.11 -15.09 8.33
CA ARG A 195 -8.57 -14.64 9.64
C ARG A 195 -7.23 -15.27 9.96
N ARG A 196 -7.12 -16.60 9.84
CA ARG A 196 -5.84 -17.31 10.09
C ARG A 196 -4.78 -16.97 9.05
N THR A 197 -5.16 -16.76 7.79
CA THR A 197 -4.21 -16.33 6.75
C THR A 197 -3.64 -14.95 7.07
N ALA A 198 -4.48 -13.98 7.42
CA ALA A 198 -4.08 -12.64 7.86
C ALA A 198 -3.15 -12.71 9.09
N TYR A 199 -3.53 -13.47 10.11
CA TYR A 199 -2.72 -13.72 11.31
C TYR A 199 -1.31 -14.26 10.99
N TRP A 200 -1.21 -15.25 10.10
CA TRP A 200 0.07 -15.88 9.74
C TRP A 200 0.98 -15.00 8.87
N ILE A 201 0.44 -13.99 8.18
CA ILE A 201 1.21 -12.99 7.46
C ILE A 201 1.65 -11.86 8.40
N GLY A 202 0.74 -11.40 9.28
CA GLY A 202 0.96 -10.30 10.22
C GLY A 202 1.11 -8.94 9.51
N GLY A 203 1.74 -7.98 10.21
CA GLY A 203 2.20 -6.74 9.58
C GLY A 203 1.12 -5.77 9.08
N ASN A 204 -0.06 -5.75 9.72
CA ASN A 204 -1.27 -4.99 9.33
C ASN A 204 -1.96 -5.46 8.03
N VAL A 205 -1.78 -6.72 7.64
CA VAL A 205 -2.62 -7.34 6.62
C VAL A 205 -3.97 -7.72 7.25
N SER A 206 -5.04 -7.18 6.69
CA SER A 206 -6.43 -7.47 7.09
C SER A 206 -7.01 -8.65 6.31
N GLU A 207 -8.09 -9.23 6.82
CA GLU A 207 -8.92 -10.21 6.13
C GLU A 207 -9.43 -9.67 4.80
N ASP A 208 -9.72 -8.36 4.72
CA ASP A 208 -10.16 -7.69 3.50
C ASP A 208 -9.05 -7.64 2.43
N ASP A 209 -7.78 -7.52 2.84
CA ASP A 209 -6.60 -7.66 1.98
C ASP A 209 -6.44 -9.12 1.49
N ILE A 210 -6.70 -10.11 2.35
CA ILE A 210 -6.69 -11.53 1.96
C ILE A 210 -7.75 -11.78 0.88
N PHE A 211 -9.00 -11.39 1.13
CA PHE A 211 -10.07 -11.54 0.13
C PHE A 211 -9.75 -10.80 -1.17
N THR A 212 -9.07 -9.65 -1.11
CA THR A 212 -8.69 -8.87 -2.30
C THR A 212 -7.59 -9.57 -3.09
N ALA A 213 -6.52 -10.03 -2.43
CA ALA A 213 -5.39 -10.71 -3.08
C ALA A 213 -5.80 -12.07 -3.68
N LEU A 214 -6.59 -12.85 -2.96
CA LEU A 214 -7.11 -14.13 -3.47
C LEU A 214 -8.14 -13.92 -4.59
N ALA A 215 -8.92 -12.84 -4.56
CA ALA A 215 -9.87 -12.51 -5.62
C ALA A 215 -9.17 -12.08 -6.92
N ALA A 216 -8.06 -11.35 -6.81
CA ALA A 216 -7.20 -11.01 -7.94
C ALA A 216 -6.55 -12.26 -8.56
N ASP A 217 -6.14 -13.23 -7.73
CA ASP A 217 -5.63 -14.55 -8.19
C ASP A 217 -6.72 -15.31 -8.97
N LEU A 218 -7.93 -15.43 -8.39
CA LEU A 218 -9.05 -16.23 -8.93
C LEU A 218 -9.68 -15.71 -10.25
N VAL A 219 -9.15 -14.66 -10.88
CA VAL A 219 -9.69 -14.12 -12.15
C VAL A 219 -9.59 -15.12 -13.31
N ASP A 220 -8.54 -15.95 -13.34
CA ASP A 220 -8.41 -17.03 -14.33
C ASP A 220 -9.23 -18.28 -13.93
N SER A 221 -9.80 -18.25 -12.72
CA SER A 221 -10.57 -19.27 -12.00
C SER A 221 -9.76 -20.31 -11.24
N VAL A 222 -8.43 -20.24 -11.23
CA VAL A 222 -7.49 -21.04 -10.44
C VAL A 222 -6.98 -20.18 -9.27
N LEU A 223 -6.47 -20.81 -8.22
CA LEU A 223 -5.82 -20.11 -7.12
C LEU A 223 -4.36 -20.61 -7.07
N ASP A 224 -3.49 -20.06 -7.92
CA ASP A 224 -2.08 -20.48 -8.04
C ASP A 224 -1.07 -19.34 -7.81
N GLY A 225 -1.53 -18.20 -7.30
CA GLY A 225 -0.73 -17.01 -7.07
C GLY A 225 -0.40 -16.25 -8.34
N ARG A 226 -1.22 -16.37 -9.39
CA ARG A 226 -1.07 -15.70 -10.69
C ARG A 226 -2.44 -15.27 -11.22
N GLY A 227 -2.72 -13.98 -11.13
CA GLY A 227 -3.97 -13.42 -11.63
C GLY A 227 -3.82 -11.98 -12.07
N ALA A 228 -4.78 -11.13 -11.71
CA ALA A 228 -4.79 -9.71 -11.97
C ALA A 228 -3.86 -8.93 -11.01
N GLU A 229 -3.67 -7.64 -11.29
CA GLU A 229 -3.08 -6.64 -10.39
C GLU A 229 -3.68 -6.78 -8.97
N GLY A 230 -2.81 -6.81 -7.95
CA GLY A 230 -3.18 -7.10 -6.56
C GLY A 230 -3.05 -8.57 -6.13
N THR A 231 -2.73 -9.51 -7.04
CA THR A 231 -2.42 -10.90 -6.67
C THR A 231 -1.15 -10.98 -5.81
N VAL A 232 -1.23 -11.58 -4.63
CA VAL A 232 -0.05 -11.83 -3.76
C VAL A 232 0.17 -13.33 -3.58
N ALA A 233 1.10 -13.90 -4.36
CA ALA A 233 1.31 -15.35 -4.42
C ALA A 233 1.59 -16.02 -3.06
N ARG A 234 2.21 -15.30 -2.12
CA ARG A 234 2.45 -15.77 -0.74
C ARG A 234 1.16 -15.89 0.08
N TYR A 235 0.20 -14.98 -0.13
CA TYR A 235 -1.09 -15.04 0.56
C TYR A 235 -1.88 -16.25 0.07
N THR A 236 -1.87 -16.52 -1.24
CA THR A 236 -2.39 -17.78 -1.81
C THR A 236 -1.75 -19.02 -1.18
N ALA A 237 -0.42 -19.06 -1.06
CA ALA A 237 0.27 -20.24 -0.51
C ALA A 237 -0.09 -20.49 0.96
N ILE A 238 -0.17 -19.42 1.77
CA ILE A 238 -0.60 -19.51 3.17
C ILE A 238 -2.07 -19.94 3.24
N ALA A 239 -2.96 -19.31 2.46
CA ALA A 239 -4.38 -19.63 2.39
C ALA A 239 -4.65 -21.10 2.02
N HIS A 240 -3.84 -21.71 1.16
CA HIS A 240 -3.92 -23.14 0.85
C HIS A 240 -3.60 -24.01 2.06
N VAL A 241 -2.53 -23.75 2.81
CA VAL A 241 -2.18 -24.57 3.99
C VAL A 241 -3.12 -24.30 5.17
N VAL A 242 -3.55 -23.05 5.36
CA VAL A 242 -4.60 -22.67 6.33
C VAL A 242 -5.94 -23.34 5.99
N SER A 243 -6.30 -23.46 4.71
CA SER A 243 -7.49 -24.21 4.27
C SER A 243 -7.46 -25.66 4.78
N ALA A 244 -6.29 -26.31 4.83
CA ALA A 244 -6.19 -27.67 5.38
C ALA A 244 -6.59 -27.74 6.86
N GLN A 245 -6.18 -26.75 7.68
CA GLN A 245 -6.54 -26.67 9.10
C GLN A 245 -8.06 -26.59 9.29
N VAL A 246 -8.68 -25.54 8.74
CA VAL A 246 -10.11 -25.25 8.97
C VAL A 246 -11.01 -26.32 8.36
N LEU A 247 -10.62 -26.94 7.25
CA LEU A 247 -11.37 -28.05 6.65
C LEU A 247 -11.26 -29.34 7.48
N ILE A 248 -10.09 -29.68 8.03
CA ILE A 248 -9.96 -30.82 8.95
C ILE A 248 -10.81 -30.60 10.21
N GLU A 249 -10.72 -29.43 10.81
CA GLU A 249 -11.49 -29.11 12.02
C GLU A 249 -12.99 -29.18 11.76
N ALA A 250 -13.47 -28.64 10.63
CA ALA A 250 -14.87 -28.71 10.24
C ALA A 250 -15.34 -30.15 9.94
N MET A 251 -14.51 -31.00 9.31
CA MET A 251 -14.83 -32.42 9.09
C MET A 251 -14.86 -33.27 10.39
N LEU A 252 -14.30 -32.75 11.48
CA LEU A 252 -14.24 -33.37 12.80
C LEU A 252 -15.26 -32.78 13.80
N ASP A 253 -16.23 -31.97 13.33
CA ASP A 253 -17.16 -31.21 14.17
C ASP A 253 -16.44 -30.35 15.23
N GLY A 254 -15.26 -29.81 14.92
CA GLY A 254 -14.33 -29.22 15.88
C GLY A 254 -13.74 -27.87 15.48
N LEU A 255 -14.39 -27.12 14.59
CA LEU A 255 -13.94 -25.79 14.12
C LEU A 255 -13.60 -24.87 15.30
N GLN A 256 -12.38 -24.35 15.32
CA GLN A 256 -11.97 -23.29 16.24
C GLN A 256 -12.11 -21.93 15.53
N VAL A 257 -12.70 -20.96 16.22
CA VAL A 257 -12.71 -19.54 15.85
C VAL A 257 -12.15 -18.76 17.03
N ASN A 258 -11.17 -17.88 16.80
CA ASN A 258 -10.44 -17.19 17.87
C ASN A 258 -9.91 -18.14 18.98
N ASN A 259 -9.43 -19.32 18.57
CA ASN A 259 -8.98 -20.42 19.45
C ASN A 259 -10.07 -20.95 20.42
N GLN A 260 -11.36 -20.82 20.09
CA GLN A 260 -12.49 -21.37 20.84
C GLN A 260 -13.37 -22.28 19.95
N PRO A 261 -13.97 -23.37 20.48
CA PRO A 261 -14.86 -24.23 19.72
C PRO A 261 -16.14 -23.50 19.26
N ALA A 262 -16.34 -23.38 17.95
CA ALA A 262 -17.38 -22.54 17.37
C ALA A 262 -18.80 -23.14 17.41
N ASN A 263 -18.95 -24.47 17.46
CA ASN A 263 -20.23 -25.16 17.23
C ASN A 263 -21.38 -24.65 18.12
N ALA A 264 -21.11 -24.39 19.40
CA ALA A 264 -22.13 -23.92 20.33
C ALA A 264 -22.56 -22.46 20.07
N ALA A 265 -21.64 -21.62 19.57
CA ALA A 265 -21.91 -20.26 19.16
C ALA A 265 -22.68 -20.24 17.83
N LEU A 266 -22.25 -21.03 16.83
CA LEU A 266 -22.94 -21.26 15.56
C LEU A 266 -24.39 -21.75 15.77
N ASP A 267 -24.60 -22.81 16.57
CA ASP A 267 -25.93 -23.29 16.92
C ASP A 267 -26.78 -22.20 17.60
N SER A 268 -26.18 -21.38 18.47
CA SER A 268 -26.88 -20.28 19.15
C SER A 268 -27.27 -19.16 18.18
N ALA A 269 -26.40 -18.82 17.23
CA ALA A 269 -26.65 -17.85 16.18
C ALA A 269 -27.76 -18.31 15.23
N ILE A 270 -27.71 -19.57 14.78
CA ILE A 270 -28.77 -20.21 13.96
C ILE A 270 -30.12 -20.15 14.69
N ASN A 271 -30.17 -20.54 15.96
CA ASN A 271 -31.39 -20.46 16.77
C ASN A 271 -31.90 -19.02 16.97
N ARG A 272 -31.02 -18.01 16.92
CA ARG A 272 -31.40 -16.60 16.99
C ARG A 272 -32.04 -16.11 15.68
N VAL A 273 -31.44 -16.42 14.53
CA VAL A 273 -31.95 -15.94 13.23
C VAL A 273 -33.19 -16.69 12.73
N LEU A 274 -33.35 -17.96 13.11
CA LEU A 274 -34.57 -18.73 12.82
C LEU A 274 -35.83 -18.10 13.43
N SER A 275 -36.95 -18.21 12.71
CA SER A 275 -38.24 -17.68 13.16
C SER A 275 -38.74 -18.41 14.41
N THR A 276 -39.64 -17.77 15.16
CA THR A 276 -40.18 -18.35 16.41
C THR A 276 -40.94 -19.67 16.18
N ALA A 277 -41.45 -19.93 14.97
CA ALA A 277 -42.05 -21.21 14.63
C ALA A 277 -40.98 -22.30 14.40
N ASP A 278 -39.89 -21.91 13.73
CA ASP A 278 -38.81 -22.80 13.29
C ASP A 278 -37.91 -23.26 14.42
N ARG A 279 -37.74 -22.43 15.48
CA ARG A 279 -37.01 -22.78 16.72
C ARG A 279 -37.53 -24.04 17.44
N SER A 280 -38.69 -24.57 17.05
CA SER A 280 -39.20 -25.86 17.54
C SER A 280 -38.46 -27.06 16.93
N VAL A 281 -37.83 -26.88 15.77
CA VAL A 281 -36.95 -27.84 15.10
C VAL A 281 -35.51 -27.41 15.38
N ARG A 282 -34.92 -27.97 16.44
CA ARG A 282 -33.50 -27.74 16.73
C ARG A 282 -32.66 -28.23 15.54
N ARG A 283 -31.84 -27.33 14.99
CA ARG A 283 -30.79 -27.63 14.02
C ARG A 283 -29.43 -27.52 14.70
N SER A 284 -28.44 -28.27 14.23
CA SER A 284 -27.05 -28.12 14.67
C SER A 284 -26.08 -28.15 13.48
N VAL A 285 -24.97 -27.40 13.57
CA VAL A 285 -23.89 -27.51 12.57
C VAL A 285 -23.23 -28.89 12.55
N SER A 286 -23.31 -29.65 13.66
CA SER A 286 -22.89 -31.06 13.74
C SER A 286 -23.77 -32.06 12.96
N GLU A 287 -24.84 -31.58 12.32
CA GLU A 287 -25.70 -32.38 11.43
C GLU A 287 -25.37 -32.13 9.94
N VAL A 288 -24.40 -31.26 9.64
CA VAL A 288 -23.97 -30.95 8.26
C VAL A 288 -23.08 -32.08 7.75
N ASN A 289 -23.41 -32.61 6.57
CA ASN A 289 -22.63 -33.70 5.97
C ASN A 289 -21.38 -33.15 5.27
N VAL A 290 -20.23 -33.80 5.49
CA VAL A 290 -19.02 -33.56 4.71
C VAL A 290 -19.27 -33.92 3.24
N ASN A 291 -19.22 -32.92 2.37
CA ASN A 291 -19.51 -33.07 0.93
C ASN A 291 -18.23 -33.40 0.12
N SER A 292 -18.38 -33.85 -1.13
CA SER A 292 -17.24 -34.28 -1.97
C SER A 292 -16.30 -33.13 -2.36
N LEU A 293 -16.82 -31.90 -2.55
CA LEU A 293 -16.00 -30.73 -2.87
C LEU A 293 -15.13 -30.34 -1.68
N MET A 294 -15.68 -30.42 -0.46
CA MET A 294 -14.93 -30.22 0.78
C MET A 294 -13.77 -31.23 0.92
N LEU A 295 -14.03 -32.51 0.64
CA LEU A 295 -12.99 -33.56 0.63
C LEU A 295 -11.90 -33.28 -0.42
N SER A 296 -12.27 -32.85 -1.64
CA SER A 296 -11.30 -32.53 -2.69
C SER A 296 -10.47 -31.29 -2.36
N GLN A 297 -11.08 -30.26 -1.78
CA GLN A 297 -10.39 -29.04 -1.32
C GLN A 297 -9.40 -29.37 -0.19
N ALA A 298 -9.82 -30.18 0.80
CA ALA A 298 -8.96 -30.61 1.91
C ALA A 298 -7.78 -31.47 1.42
N GLN A 299 -8.01 -32.38 0.48
CA GLN A 299 -6.96 -33.21 -0.11
C GLN A 299 -5.92 -32.38 -0.88
N ALA A 300 -6.35 -31.40 -1.67
CA ALA A 300 -5.46 -30.51 -2.42
C ALA A 300 -4.61 -29.64 -1.47
N ALA A 301 -5.23 -29.07 -0.44
CA ALA A 301 -4.58 -28.29 0.61
C ALA A 301 -3.52 -29.11 1.39
N LEU A 302 -3.85 -30.34 1.78
CA LEU A 302 -2.93 -31.25 2.48
C LEU A 302 -1.79 -31.75 1.58
N ALA A 303 -2.04 -31.97 0.30
CA ALA A 303 -0.99 -32.30 -0.66
C ALA A 303 0.01 -31.15 -0.81
N ALA A 304 -0.46 -29.90 -0.83
CA ALA A 304 0.38 -28.71 -0.89
C ALA A 304 1.19 -28.51 0.40
N ALA A 305 0.59 -28.76 1.56
CA ALA A 305 1.28 -28.79 2.85
C ALA A 305 2.42 -29.84 2.88
N GLN A 306 2.15 -31.07 2.43
CA GLN A 306 3.17 -32.13 2.34
C GLN A 306 4.26 -31.85 1.29
N ALA A 307 3.97 -31.06 0.26
CA ALA A 307 4.96 -30.73 -0.77
C ALA A 307 6.08 -29.81 -0.25
N ILE A 308 5.75 -28.90 0.67
CA ILE A 308 6.68 -27.95 1.27
C ILE A 308 7.27 -28.43 2.61
N ASP A 309 6.54 -29.27 3.36
CA ASP A 309 7.05 -30.01 4.51
C ASP A 309 6.91 -31.53 4.29
N PRO A 310 7.89 -32.20 3.63
CA PRO A 310 7.82 -33.63 3.37
C PRO A 310 7.88 -34.53 4.61
N ASN A 311 8.13 -33.98 5.80
CA ASN A 311 8.25 -34.75 7.04
C ASN A 311 6.94 -34.80 7.84
N ILE A 312 5.95 -33.96 7.51
CA ILE A 312 4.63 -34.00 8.16
C ILE A 312 3.89 -35.30 7.78
N PRO A 313 3.37 -36.08 8.75
CA PRO A 313 2.89 -37.45 8.53
C PRO A 313 1.47 -37.51 7.91
N LEU A 314 1.27 -36.87 6.76
CA LEU A 314 -0.02 -36.76 6.06
C LEU A 314 -0.34 -37.90 5.10
N GLY A 315 0.60 -38.82 4.84
CA GLY A 315 0.45 -39.86 3.80
C GLY A 315 -0.75 -40.80 4.02
N ASP A 316 -0.99 -41.22 5.27
CA ASP A 316 -2.13 -42.07 5.62
C ASP A 316 -3.46 -41.30 5.54
N LEU A 317 -3.46 -39.99 5.89
CA LEU A 317 -4.64 -39.14 5.78
C LEU A 317 -5.03 -38.84 4.34
N LEU A 318 -4.06 -38.53 3.46
CA LEU A 318 -4.31 -38.33 2.02
C LEU A 318 -4.88 -39.60 1.37
N SER A 319 -4.42 -40.77 1.82
CA SER A 319 -4.93 -42.08 1.39
C SER A 319 -6.36 -42.34 1.91
N LEU A 320 -6.68 -41.89 3.12
CA LEU A 320 -8.03 -41.99 3.69
C LEU A 320 -9.03 -41.06 2.98
N LEU A 321 -8.67 -39.79 2.77
CA LEU A 321 -9.55 -38.80 2.14
C LEU A 321 -9.92 -39.19 0.70
N SER A 322 -8.98 -39.76 -0.07
CA SER A 322 -9.28 -40.31 -1.40
C SER A 322 -10.22 -41.52 -1.34
N GLY A 323 -10.00 -42.46 -0.40
CA GLY A 323 -10.90 -43.59 -0.18
C GLY A 323 -12.32 -43.22 0.28
N LEU A 324 -12.51 -42.05 0.90
CA LEU A 324 -13.81 -41.51 1.26
C LEU A 324 -14.56 -40.91 0.05
N GLN A 325 -13.84 -40.24 -0.87
CA GLN A 325 -14.42 -39.75 -2.14
C GLN A 325 -14.96 -40.90 -3.02
N ASP A 326 -14.28 -42.05 -3.03
CA ASP A 326 -14.59 -43.20 -3.90
C ASP A 326 -15.81 -44.06 -3.46
N GLY A 327 -16.57 -43.63 -2.44
CA GLY A 327 -17.93 -44.15 -2.18
C GLY A 327 -18.15 -44.87 -0.85
N THR A 328 -17.40 -44.54 0.20
CA THR A 328 -17.62 -45.10 1.55
C THR A 328 -18.25 -44.08 2.50
N ALA A 329 -19.51 -43.71 2.25
CA ALA A 329 -20.30 -42.81 3.12
C ALA A 329 -20.74 -43.50 4.43
N GLY A 330 -19.76 -43.83 5.28
CA GLY A 330 -19.94 -43.79 6.73
C GLY A 330 -19.78 -42.34 7.22
N ASN A 331 -19.95 -42.09 8.52
CA ASN A 331 -19.69 -40.77 9.10
C ASN A 331 -18.21 -40.40 8.87
N THR A 332 -17.95 -39.37 8.05
CA THR A 332 -16.59 -38.92 7.71
C THR A 332 -15.78 -38.52 8.94
N GLY A 333 -16.39 -37.82 9.89
CA GLY A 333 -15.75 -37.48 11.16
C GLY A 333 -15.40 -38.72 12.00
N GLU A 334 -16.25 -39.74 11.99
CA GLU A 334 -15.96 -41.04 12.62
C GLU A 334 -14.85 -41.81 11.90
N ALA A 335 -14.77 -41.75 10.57
CA ALA A 335 -13.71 -42.37 9.78
C ALA A 335 -12.34 -41.69 10.04
N LEU A 336 -12.32 -40.35 10.07
CA LEU A 336 -11.15 -39.55 10.42
C LEU A 336 -10.71 -39.79 11.87
N SER A 337 -11.64 -39.76 12.82
CA SER A 337 -11.36 -40.03 14.24
C SER A 337 -10.84 -41.45 14.48
N ASN A 338 -11.41 -42.47 13.81
CA ASN A 338 -10.92 -43.85 13.88
C ASN A 338 -9.53 -44.03 13.26
N ALA A 339 -9.13 -43.17 12.32
CA ALA A 339 -7.77 -43.11 11.78
C ALA A 339 -6.79 -42.33 12.67
N GLY A 340 -7.24 -41.83 13.83
CA GLY A 340 -6.41 -41.06 14.76
C GLY A 340 -6.23 -39.59 14.35
N VAL A 341 -7.06 -39.07 13.45
CA VAL A 341 -7.09 -37.65 13.12
C VAL A 341 -7.87 -36.91 14.21
N ASP A 342 -7.23 -35.94 14.85
CA ASP A 342 -7.84 -35.03 15.81
C ASP A 342 -7.33 -33.59 15.59
N SER A 343 -7.76 -32.64 16.43
CA SER A 343 -7.36 -31.24 16.33
C SER A 343 -5.86 -30.98 16.56
N SER A 344 -5.09 -31.93 17.09
CA SER A 344 -3.63 -31.81 17.16
C SER A 344 -2.96 -31.83 15.78
N LEU A 345 -3.62 -32.39 14.75
CA LEU A 345 -3.12 -32.30 13.39
C LEU A 345 -3.25 -30.87 12.83
N SER A 346 -4.26 -30.11 13.24
CA SER A 346 -4.38 -28.69 12.89
C SER A 346 -3.19 -27.91 13.46
N ASN A 347 -2.89 -28.08 14.76
CA ASN A 347 -1.70 -27.51 15.39
C ASN A 347 -0.39 -28.01 14.76
N GLY A 348 -0.37 -29.23 14.20
CA GLY A 348 0.77 -29.77 13.45
C GLY A 348 1.05 -29.02 12.14
N LEU A 349 0.03 -28.42 11.53
CA LEU A 349 0.17 -27.60 10.32
C LEU A 349 0.70 -26.19 10.62
N ASP A 350 0.66 -25.69 11.86
CA ASP A 350 1.22 -24.37 12.22
C ASP A 350 2.70 -24.24 11.83
N GLN A 351 3.48 -25.31 12.04
CA GLN A 351 4.88 -25.36 11.61
C GLN A 351 4.98 -25.29 10.07
N THR A 352 4.12 -26.00 9.34
CA THR A 352 4.10 -25.96 7.88
C THR A 352 3.69 -24.59 7.34
N ILE A 353 2.71 -23.92 7.96
CA ILE A 353 2.32 -22.55 7.60
C ILE A 353 3.47 -21.58 7.85
N SER A 354 4.16 -21.71 8.99
CA SER A 354 5.38 -20.93 9.27
C SER A 354 6.49 -21.17 8.24
N ILE A 355 6.67 -22.41 7.77
CA ILE A 355 7.60 -22.73 6.67
C ILE A 355 7.18 -22.01 5.37
N VAL A 356 5.90 -22.02 5.00
CA VAL A 356 5.40 -21.31 3.81
C VAL A 356 5.59 -19.81 3.93
N ALA A 357 5.20 -19.23 5.07
CA ALA A 357 5.32 -17.80 5.34
C ALA A 357 6.76 -17.30 5.21
N ASN A 358 7.74 -18.11 5.61
CA ASN A 358 9.18 -17.82 5.51
C ASN A 358 9.86 -18.37 4.25
N SER A 359 9.12 -19.01 3.34
CA SER A 359 9.68 -19.66 2.14
C SER A 359 10.13 -18.64 1.09
N ASN A 360 11.09 -19.03 0.25
CA ASN A 360 11.41 -18.27 -0.95
C ASN A 360 10.33 -18.43 -2.04
N ASN A 361 10.40 -17.63 -3.10
CA ASN A 361 9.39 -17.61 -4.16
C ASN A 361 9.18 -18.99 -4.83
N SER A 362 10.22 -19.83 -4.92
CA SER A 362 10.11 -21.18 -5.50
C SER A 362 9.30 -22.13 -4.62
N GLY A 363 9.39 -22.03 -3.29
CA GLY A 363 8.59 -22.85 -2.39
C GLY A 363 7.14 -22.35 -2.27
N VAL A 364 6.93 -21.03 -2.32
CA VAL A 364 5.58 -20.42 -2.46
C VAL A 364 4.91 -20.90 -3.74
N GLU A 365 5.61 -20.83 -4.87
CA GLU A 365 5.12 -21.33 -6.16
C GLU A 365 4.85 -22.84 -6.14
N GLN A 366 5.69 -23.64 -5.47
CA GLN A 366 5.47 -25.08 -5.33
C GLN A 366 4.16 -25.40 -4.61
N VAL A 367 3.87 -24.74 -3.48
CA VAL A 367 2.61 -24.91 -2.73
C VAL A 367 1.41 -24.60 -3.63
N ASN A 368 1.45 -23.45 -4.31
CA ASN A 368 0.39 -23.00 -5.19
C ASN A 368 0.15 -23.94 -6.38
N GLN A 369 1.22 -24.44 -7.02
CA GLN A 369 1.12 -25.37 -8.15
C GLN A 369 0.61 -26.77 -7.74
N VAL A 370 0.87 -27.22 -6.50
CA VAL A 370 0.30 -28.47 -5.98
C VAL A 370 -1.18 -28.28 -5.66
N ALA A 371 -1.54 -27.23 -4.91
CA ALA A 371 -2.92 -27.00 -4.49
C ALA A 371 -3.88 -26.76 -5.67
N SER A 372 -3.42 -26.04 -6.71
CA SER A 372 -4.17 -25.83 -7.95
C SER A 372 -4.30 -27.08 -8.84
N GLY A 373 -3.51 -28.14 -8.59
CA GLY A 373 -3.44 -29.34 -9.42
C GLY A 373 -2.54 -29.23 -10.67
N SER A 374 -1.87 -28.08 -10.86
CA SER A 374 -1.03 -27.75 -12.02
C SER A 374 0.21 -28.65 -12.18
N LEU A 375 0.63 -29.36 -11.13
CA LEU A 375 1.79 -30.29 -11.15
C LEU A 375 1.52 -31.69 -11.73
N SER A 376 0.36 -31.92 -12.36
CA SER A 376 0.07 -33.17 -13.10
C SER A 376 0.84 -33.26 -14.43
N GLY A 377 2.18 -33.25 -14.36
CA GLY A 377 3.06 -32.97 -15.50
C GLY A 377 4.41 -33.69 -15.55
N SER A 378 4.81 -34.53 -14.59
CA SER A 378 5.88 -35.55 -14.78
C SER A 378 6.00 -36.60 -13.67
N ASN A 379 5.78 -37.87 -14.03
CA ASN A 379 6.23 -39.11 -13.39
C ASN A 379 5.96 -39.37 -11.89
N SER A 380 4.85 -40.05 -11.65
CA SER A 380 4.85 -41.21 -10.74
C SER A 380 5.62 -42.40 -11.37
N SER A 381 6.70 -42.88 -10.77
CA SER A 381 7.16 -44.27 -10.98
C SER A 381 8.14 -44.78 -9.89
N ASN A 382 7.60 -45.63 -9.01
CA ASN A 382 8.24 -46.72 -8.24
C ASN A 382 9.58 -46.53 -7.49
N THR A 383 9.46 -46.42 -6.17
CA THR A 383 9.85 -47.44 -5.16
C THR A 383 11.12 -48.31 -5.31
N SER A 384 11.79 -48.46 -4.16
CA SER A 384 12.51 -49.66 -3.64
C SER A 384 14.01 -49.89 -3.95
N SER A 385 14.81 -49.69 -2.90
CA SER A 385 15.85 -50.58 -2.31
C SER A 385 16.85 -51.41 -3.15
N GLU A 386 18.12 -51.25 -2.77
CA GLU A 386 19.15 -52.30 -2.57
C GLU A 386 19.80 -53.08 -3.75
N SER A 387 21.01 -52.63 -4.10
CA SER A 387 22.27 -53.41 -3.99
C SER A 387 22.79 -54.33 -5.14
N THR A 388 24.11 -54.17 -5.38
CA THR A 388 25.11 -55.16 -5.89
C THR A 388 25.17 -55.57 -7.39
N GLY A 389 26.40 -55.83 -7.87
CA GLY A 389 26.70 -56.49 -9.16
C GLY A 389 27.32 -55.59 -10.25
N SER A 390 28.55 -55.09 -10.11
CA SER A 390 29.82 -55.74 -10.52
C SER A 390 30.03 -56.00 -12.03
N SER A 391 31.02 -55.29 -12.60
CA SER A 391 32.02 -55.73 -13.59
C SER A 391 31.59 -56.33 -14.94
N THR A 392 31.97 -55.68 -16.06
CA THR A 392 33.17 -56.03 -16.88
C THR A 392 33.27 -55.11 -18.11
N GLY A 393 34.44 -54.51 -18.37
CA GLY A 393 35.28 -54.86 -19.53
C GLY A 393 35.11 -53.90 -20.72
N SER A 394 35.77 -52.73 -20.80
CA SER A 394 37.22 -52.47 -21.04
C SER A 394 37.65 -52.47 -22.52
N ASN A 395 38.44 -51.44 -22.86
CA ASN A 395 39.31 -51.27 -24.04
C ASN A 395 38.65 -50.95 -25.40
N SER A 396 39.22 -50.07 -26.24
CA SER A 396 40.46 -49.26 -26.12
C SER A 396 40.41 -48.11 -27.17
N SER A 397 40.74 -46.87 -26.79
CA SER A 397 42.01 -46.15 -27.04
C SER A 397 42.32 -45.84 -28.53
N GLU A 398 42.96 -44.73 -28.93
CA GLU A 398 43.44 -43.47 -28.32
C GLU A 398 43.82 -42.56 -29.52
N THR A 399 43.90 -41.23 -29.44
CA THR A 399 45.08 -40.40 -29.04
C THR A 399 44.74 -38.96 -29.48
N THR A 400 45.22 -37.81 -28.98
CA THR A 400 46.02 -37.27 -27.84
C THR A 400 45.85 -35.73 -27.93
N ALA A 401 46.10 -34.84 -26.98
CA ALA A 401 46.51 -34.82 -25.56
C ALA A 401 45.84 -33.53 -24.97
N GLY A 402 45.54 -33.36 -23.68
CA GLY A 402 46.37 -33.59 -22.50
C GLY A 402 47.08 -32.27 -22.09
N ASN A 403 47.25 -31.94 -20.80
CA ASN A 403 46.75 -32.61 -19.60
C ASN A 403 46.83 -31.71 -18.34
N SER A 404 45.98 -31.97 -17.35
CA SER A 404 46.15 -31.63 -15.91
C SER A 404 46.06 -30.13 -15.49
N ASN A 405 45.81 -29.78 -14.22
CA ASN A 405 45.52 -30.63 -13.06
C ASN A 405 44.53 -29.97 -12.05
N ALA A 406 43.90 -30.81 -11.22
CA ALA A 406 42.87 -30.43 -10.23
C ALA A 406 43.34 -30.61 -8.77
N GLY A 407 42.45 -30.29 -7.82
CA GLY A 407 42.58 -30.55 -6.37
C GLY A 407 42.93 -29.28 -5.58
N SER A 408 42.08 -28.64 -4.75
CA SER A 408 41.08 -29.06 -3.74
C SER A 408 41.59 -28.98 -2.29
N ASP A 409 40.68 -28.49 -1.43
CA ASP A 409 40.55 -28.72 0.02
C ASP A 409 41.35 -27.88 1.05
N ILE A 410 40.57 -27.05 1.78
CA ILE A 410 40.44 -26.97 3.26
C ILE A 410 41.73 -26.83 4.10
N ASN A 411 41.91 -25.69 4.80
CA ASN A 411 41.57 -25.55 6.24
C ASN A 411 41.80 -24.11 6.79
N SER A 412 41.22 -23.85 7.97
CA SER A 412 41.19 -22.61 8.76
C SER A 412 42.55 -22.13 9.31
N SER A 413 42.74 -20.79 9.40
CA SER A 413 42.94 -20.04 10.67
C SER A 413 43.88 -18.82 10.57
N GLY A 414 43.65 -17.81 11.41
CA GLY A 414 44.70 -16.89 11.87
C GLY A 414 44.72 -15.48 11.26
N GLY A 415 44.12 -14.52 11.95
CA GLY A 415 44.05 -13.11 11.53
C GLY A 415 45.35 -12.31 11.57
N GLY A 416 45.25 -11.00 11.27
CA GLY A 416 46.25 -10.02 11.71
C GLY A 416 46.73 -8.99 10.69
N SER A 417 45.95 -7.93 10.51
CA SER A 417 46.41 -6.52 10.49
C SER A 417 47.34 -5.98 9.38
N SER A 418 47.02 -4.73 9.00
CA SER A 418 47.88 -3.72 8.36
C SER A 418 48.32 -3.98 6.91
N ALA A 419 48.57 -2.98 6.06
CA ALA A 419 48.16 -1.58 5.92
C ALA A 419 49.00 -1.06 4.73
N GLY A 420 48.40 -0.24 3.85
CA GLY A 420 49.06 0.82 3.06
C GLY A 420 50.33 0.50 2.27
N GLY A 421 50.26 0.57 0.93
CA GLY A 421 51.47 0.46 0.12
C GLY A 421 51.30 0.53 -1.39
N SER A 422 50.74 1.63 -1.90
CA SER A 422 51.00 2.23 -3.23
C SER A 422 51.99 1.49 -4.16
N GLU A 423 51.53 1.10 -5.36
CA GLU A 423 52.40 1.03 -6.54
C GLU A 423 51.98 1.99 -7.64
N VAL A 424 52.96 2.76 -8.11
CA VAL A 424 52.92 3.53 -9.36
C VAL A 424 54.03 2.95 -10.23
N ALA A 425 53.72 2.48 -11.45
CA ALA A 425 54.50 2.80 -12.65
C ALA A 425 54.02 2.14 -13.95
N PHE A 426 53.79 2.99 -14.98
CA PHE A 426 54.25 2.91 -16.38
C PHE A 426 54.14 1.60 -17.23
N ALA A 427 53.93 1.63 -18.56
CA ALA A 427 53.45 2.65 -19.51
C ALA A 427 53.49 2.11 -20.98
N SER A 428 52.97 2.92 -21.90
CA SER A 428 53.22 2.92 -23.37
C SER A 428 52.46 1.85 -24.20
N THR A 429 52.05 2.10 -25.45
CA THR A 429 52.32 3.18 -26.45
C THR A 429 51.09 3.25 -27.42
N SER A 430 50.84 4.22 -28.31
CA SER A 430 51.68 5.24 -28.98
C SER A 430 50.89 6.39 -29.64
N THR A 431 51.43 7.63 -29.56
CA THR A 431 51.48 8.73 -30.58
C THR A 431 50.21 9.19 -31.33
N GLY A 432 49.92 10.49 -31.51
CA GLY A 432 50.54 11.79 -31.14
C GLY A 432 49.52 12.92 -31.43
N GLY A 433 49.58 14.19 -30.96
CA GLY A 433 50.69 15.13 -30.74
C GLY A 433 50.85 16.06 -31.97
N GLY A 434 50.73 17.40 -31.96
CA GLY A 434 50.38 18.45 -30.97
C GLY A 434 49.83 19.69 -31.74
N VAL A 435 49.79 20.97 -31.31
CA VAL A 435 50.77 21.79 -30.56
C VAL A 435 50.16 23.19 -30.22
N THR A 436 50.07 23.54 -28.91
CA THR A 436 50.22 24.90 -28.25
C THR A 436 49.37 26.13 -28.69
N SER A 437 49.18 27.24 -27.93
CA SER A 437 49.92 27.81 -26.78
C SER A 437 49.14 28.81 -25.87
N SER A 438 49.39 28.72 -24.54
CA SER A 438 49.68 29.81 -23.56
C SER A 438 48.68 30.92 -23.11
N GLY A 439 48.46 30.97 -21.78
CA GLY A 439 48.40 32.19 -20.93
C GLY A 439 47.02 32.84 -20.68
N GLY A 440 46.68 33.39 -19.50
CA GLY A 440 47.36 33.38 -18.19
C GLY A 440 47.06 34.59 -17.28
N GLY A 441 46.19 34.43 -16.26
CA GLY A 441 46.23 35.10 -14.94
C GLY A 441 45.88 36.61 -14.74
N GLY A 442 45.07 36.90 -13.69
CA GLY A 442 44.96 38.21 -12.98
C GLY A 442 43.80 39.11 -13.42
N SER A 443 42.65 39.18 -12.73
CA SER A 443 42.37 39.80 -11.40
C SER A 443 42.38 41.35 -11.37
N THR A 444 41.21 41.99 -11.15
CA THR A 444 40.90 42.85 -9.96
C THR A 444 39.48 43.49 -9.97
N THR A 445 38.71 43.21 -8.92
CA THR A 445 37.74 44.07 -8.17
C THR A 445 36.77 45.10 -8.81
N ALA A 446 35.47 44.80 -8.64
CA ALA A 446 34.47 45.50 -7.80
C ALA A 446 33.81 46.87 -8.19
N GLY A 447 32.50 46.94 -7.87
CA GLY A 447 31.61 48.12 -7.91
C GLY A 447 30.76 48.19 -9.19
N GLY A 448 29.44 48.46 -9.18
CA GLY A 448 28.50 48.79 -8.10
C GLY A 448 27.37 49.70 -8.63
N SER A 449 26.17 49.60 -8.04
CA SER A 449 24.98 50.47 -8.27
C SER A 449 24.12 50.30 -9.55
N SER A 450 22.93 49.71 -9.32
CA SER A 450 21.58 50.21 -9.65
C SER A 450 21.25 50.94 -10.97
N GLY A 451 20.19 50.49 -11.64
CA GLY A 451 19.49 51.21 -12.72
C GLY A 451 18.09 50.64 -12.99
N ASN A 452 17.05 51.47 -12.85
CA ASN A 452 15.63 51.11 -12.92
C ASN A 452 15.07 51.03 -14.36
N ALA A 453 14.07 50.14 -14.57
CA ALA A 453 12.86 50.37 -15.40
C ALA A 453 13.03 50.46 -16.96
N PRO A 454 11.93 50.57 -17.76
CA PRO A 454 10.67 49.77 -17.75
C PRO A 454 10.12 49.41 -19.16
N THR A 455 9.03 48.62 -19.20
CA THR A 455 7.88 48.64 -20.16
C THR A 455 8.07 48.63 -21.69
N GLY A 456 7.19 47.90 -22.39
CA GLY A 456 6.64 48.37 -23.68
C GLY A 456 6.32 47.28 -24.71
N GLY A 457 5.04 46.92 -24.85
CA GLY A 457 4.60 45.86 -25.76
C GLY A 457 4.34 46.24 -27.23
N SER A 458 4.02 45.17 -27.97
CA SER A 458 3.09 45.11 -29.11
C SER A 458 3.56 45.33 -30.57
N SER A 459 3.03 44.45 -31.42
CA SER A 459 2.68 44.58 -32.85
C SER A 459 3.78 44.40 -33.93
N GLY A 460 3.38 43.71 -35.02
CA GLY A 460 4.15 43.63 -36.29
C GLY A 460 3.97 42.30 -37.05
N GLU A 461 2.93 42.20 -37.88
CA GLU A 461 2.63 41.01 -38.71
C GLU A 461 3.40 40.93 -40.06
N SER A 462 3.23 39.79 -40.75
CA SER A 462 3.35 39.57 -42.21
C SER A 462 4.75 39.26 -42.80
N GLY A 463 4.90 38.28 -43.73
CA GLY A 463 3.94 37.28 -44.20
C GLY A 463 4.28 36.60 -45.55
N SER A 464 3.54 35.53 -45.88
CA SER A 464 3.50 34.80 -47.19
C SER A 464 4.73 33.94 -47.57
N SER A 465 4.64 32.90 -48.43
CA SER A 465 3.52 32.46 -49.30
C SER A 465 3.56 30.95 -49.65
N THR A 466 2.37 30.31 -49.61
CA THR A 466 1.76 29.32 -50.56
C THR A 466 2.64 28.67 -51.66
N SER A 467 2.49 27.41 -52.09
CA SER A 467 1.33 26.47 -52.17
C SER A 467 1.87 25.02 -52.40
N SER A 468 1.16 23.93 -52.72
CA SER A 468 -0.25 23.49 -52.95
C SER A 468 -0.25 21.93 -52.91
N GLY A 469 -1.35 21.15 -52.91
CA GLY A 469 -2.79 21.41 -52.95
C GLY A 469 -3.54 20.32 -53.75
N SER A 470 -4.25 19.40 -53.09
CA SER A 470 -5.28 18.54 -53.70
C SER A 470 -6.27 18.04 -52.63
N SER A 471 -7.49 17.69 -53.03
CA SER A 471 -8.69 17.74 -52.17
C SER A 471 -9.52 16.45 -52.14
N GLY A 472 -10.27 16.26 -51.05
CA GLY A 472 -11.53 15.49 -51.06
C GLY A 472 -11.65 14.40 -49.99
N GLY A 473 -12.37 14.70 -48.90
CA GLY A 473 -12.66 13.71 -47.85
C GLY A 473 -13.27 14.34 -46.60
N GLY A 474 -14.51 14.83 -46.70
CA GLY A 474 -15.21 15.40 -45.55
C GLY A 474 -15.92 14.34 -44.69
N ALA A 475 -15.33 14.01 -43.55
CA ALA A 475 -15.95 13.44 -42.35
C ALA A 475 -14.99 13.80 -41.21
N GLY A 476 -15.36 14.36 -40.08
CA GLY A 476 -16.66 14.66 -39.50
C GLY A 476 -16.32 14.87 -38.03
N SER A 477 -16.44 16.09 -37.51
CA SER A 477 -16.09 16.37 -36.12
C SER A 477 -17.08 15.67 -35.20
N SER A 478 -16.73 14.49 -34.71
CA SER A 478 -17.26 13.96 -33.47
C SER A 478 -16.76 14.86 -32.34
N ALA A 479 -17.70 15.38 -31.54
CA ALA A 479 -17.34 15.73 -30.17
C ALA A 479 -16.93 14.41 -29.50
N GLY A 480 -15.67 14.30 -29.08
CA GLY A 480 -15.17 13.11 -28.40
C GLY A 480 -15.96 12.87 -27.12
N ASN A 481 -16.23 11.61 -26.81
CA ASN A 481 -16.84 11.27 -25.53
C ASN A 481 -15.82 11.51 -24.42
N SER A 482 -16.23 12.24 -23.38
CA SER A 482 -15.53 12.22 -22.09
C SER A 482 -15.60 10.80 -21.51
N GLY A 483 -14.56 10.00 -21.75
CA GLY A 483 -14.51 8.57 -21.41
C GLY A 483 -13.62 7.71 -22.30
N GLU A 484 -13.07 8.23 -23.42
CA GLU A 484 -12.10 7.49 -24.24
C GLU A 484 -10.70 7.45 -23.59
N THR A 485 -10.06 6.27 -23.61
CA THR A 485 -8.69 6.04 -23.13
C THR A 485 -7.70 6.18 -24.27
N LEU A 486 -6.60 6.91 -24.03
CA LEU A 486 -5.46 6.99 -24.94
C LEU A 486 -4.34 6.08 -24.43
N TYR A 487 -3.60 5.45 -25.34
CA TYR A 487 -2.43 4.64 -24.99
C TYR A 487 -1.14 5.31 -25.41
N VAL A 488 -0.07 5.03 -24.69
CA VAL A 488 1.30 5.45 -25.06
C VAL A 488 2.19 4.23 -25.10
N ASP A 489 2.87 4.02 -26.22
CA ASP A 489 3.70 2.84 -26.43
C ASP A 489 4.91 3.16 -27.30
N ILE A 490 6.10 3.17 -26.67
CA ILE A 490 7.38 3.48 -27.33
C ILE A 490 7.75 2.52 -28.47
N GLN A 491 7.09 1.36 -28.60
CA GLN A 491 7.33 0.42 -29.70
C GLN A 491 6.65 0.84 -31.03
N LEU A 492 5.79 1.85 -31.00
CA LEU A 492 5.08 2.34 -32.17
C LEU A 492 6.00 3.15 -33.10
N SER A 493 5.88 2.91 -34.41
CA SER A 493 6.59 3.69 -35.44
C SER A 493 5.96 5.05 -35.74
N GLY A 494 4.89 5.42 -35.03
CA GLY A 494 4.05 6.59 -35.25
C GLY A 494 2.63 6.34 -34.71
N ASP A 495 1.80 7.37 -34.71
CA ASP A 495 0.45 7.36 -34.11
C ASP A 495 -0.45 6.27 -34.71
N CYS A 496 -1.23 5.62 -33.86
CA CYS A 496 -2.24 4.62 -34.21
C CYS A 496 -3.65 5.15 -33.91
N ALA A 497 -4.55 5.17 -34.89
CA ALA A 497 -5.99 5.37 -34.67
C ALA A 497 -6.76 4.05 -34.40
N SER A 498 -6.03 2.97 -34.07
CA SER A 498 -6.49 1.58 -34.05
C SER A 498 -5.43 0.69 -33.35
N TYR A 499 -5.12 1.02 -32.11
CA TYR A 499 -4.10 0.33 -31.31
C TYR A 499 -4.53 -1.09 -30.93
N SER A 500 -3.54 -1.98 -30.79
CA SER A 500 -3.69 -3.30 -30.19
C SER A 500 -2.82 -3.40 -28.95
N ILE A 501 -3.43 -3.43 -27.77
CA ILE A 501 -2.80 -3.70 -26.47
C ILE A 501 -2.00 -5.01 -26.52
N ALA A 502 -2.64 -6.08 -27.02
CA ALA A 502 -2.05 -7.42 -27.05
C ALA A 502 -0.87 -7.56 -28.03
N LYS A 503 -0.75 -6.69 -29.05
CA LYS A 503 0.29 -6.77 -30.09
C LYS A 503 1.23 -5.56 -30.14
N ARG A 504 0.98 -4.53 -29.32
CA ARG A 504 1.74 -3.26 -29.25
C ARG A 504 1.94 -2.60 -30.61
N ASN A 505 0.88 -2.52 -31.43
CA ASN A 505 0.91 -1.96 -32.78
C ASN A 505 -0.46 -1.49 -33.30
N CYS A 506 -0.48 -0.77 -34.43
CA CYS A 506 -1.68 -0.21 -35.06
C CYS A 506 -2.57 -1.25 -35.81
N SER A 507 -2.77 -2.46 -35.27
CA SER A 507 -3.60 -3.52 -35.90
C SER A 507 -4.80 -3.98 -35.07
N GLY A 508 -5.19 -3.20 -34.06
CA GLY A 508 -6.26 -3.52 -33.13
C GLY A 508 -7.47 -2.59 -33.23
N SER A 509 -8.18 -2.46 -32.13
CA SER A 509 -9.38 -1.62 -31.99
C SER A 509 -9.55 -1.08 -30.56
N ASP A 510 -8.46 -1.04 -29.78
CA ASP A 510 -8.51 -0.82 -28.34
C ASP A 510 -8.54 0.68 -27.97
N GLY A 511 -8.16 1.54 -28.92
CA GLY A 511 -8.18 3.00 -28.81
C GLY A 511 -7.15 3.67 -29.73
N ASP A 512 -6.97 4.97 -29.53
CA ASP A 512 -5.88 5.73 -30.14
C ASP A 512 -4.59 5.58 -29.31
N ALA A 513 -3.43 5.55 -29.97
CA ALA A 513 -2.14 5.41 -29.30
C ALA A 513 -1.01 6.20 -29.94
N TYR A 514 -0.07 6.62 -29.10
CA TYR A 514 1.03 7.52 -29.47
C TYR A 514 2.39 6.93 -29.07
N PRO A 515 3.47 7.19 -29.81
CA PRO A 515 4.81 6.74 -29.44
C PRO A 515 5.41 7.51 -28.25
N SER A 516 4.87 8.69 -27.90
CA SER A 516 5.37 9.52 -26.81
C SER A 516 4.26 9.98 -25.84
N ILE A 517 4.65 10.15 -24.57
CA ILE A 517 3.76 10.64 -23.50
C ILE A 517 3.31 12.08 -23.79
N ARG A 518 4.21 12.90 -24.34
CA ARG A 518 3.94 14.30 -24.67
C ARG A 518 2.88 14.43 -25.76
N ASP A 519 2.95 13.62 -26.81
CA ASP A 519 2.00 13.71 -27.93
C ASP A 519 0.59 13.28 -27.51
N ALA A 520 0.47 12.21 -26.71
CA ALA A 520 -0.79 11.79 -26.13
C ALA A 520 -1.41 12.87 -25.22
N ILE A 521 -0.61 13.49 -24.35
CA ILE A 521 -1.08 14.57 -23.47
C ILE A 521 -1.47 15.82 -24.25
N ALA A 522 -0.80 16.12 -25.37
CA ALA A 522 -1.11 17.28 -26.21
C ALA A 522 -2.46 17.18 -26.95
N VAL A 523 -3.01 15.96 -27.09
CA VAL A 523 -4.33 15.71 -27.71
C VAL A 523 -5.39 15.26 -26.71
N ALA A 524 -4.99 14.82 -25.52
CA ALA A 524 -5.89 14.42 -24.44
C ALA A 524 -6.80 15.57 -24.00
N GLN A 525 -8.03 15.22 -23.65
CA GLN A 525 -9.03 16.12 -23.10
C GLN A 525 -9.11 15.95 -21.57
N VAL A 526 -9.52 17.02 -20.89
CA VAL A 526 -9.77 17.02 -19.44
C VAL A 526 -10.74 15.88 -19.09
N GLY A 527 -10.38 15.08 -18.08
CA GLY A 527 -11.11 13.90 -17.63
C GLY A 527 -10.78 12.59 -18.37
N GLN A 528 -9.96 12.61 -19.43
CA GLN A 528 -9.51 11.37 -20.08
C GLN A 528 -8.41 10.65 -19.26
N THR A 529 -8.14 9.39 -19.64
CA THR A 529 -7.04 8.59 -19.10
C THR A 529 -6.03 8.27 -20.18
N VAL A 530 -4.74 8.48 -19.87
CA VAL A 530 -3.59 8.14 -20.70
C VAL A 530 -2.84 6.99 -20.03
N LEU A 531 -2.88 5.80 -20.64
CA LEU A 531 -2.21 4.59 -20.14
C LEU A 531 -0.89 4.35 -20.90
N VAL A 532 0.21 4.38 -20.18
CA VAL A 532 1.57 4.29 -20.72
C VAL A 532 2.10 2.87 -20.54
N ARG A 533 2.52 2.24 -21.63
CA ARG A 533 3.11 0.90 -21.64
C ARG A 533 4.55 0.89 -21.14
N SER A 534 4.98 -0.24 -20.61
CA SER A 534 6.36 -0.57 -20.25
C SER A 534 7.36 -0.18 -21.34
N GLY A 535 8.39 0.58 -20.95
CA GLY A 535 9.39 1.13 -21.85
C GLY A 535 10.18 2.26 -21.20
N ILE A 536 11.28 2.65 -21.85
CA ILE A 536 12.04 3.86 -21.50
C ILE A 536 11.62 4.96 -22.47
N TYR A 537 11.11 6.06 -21.94
CA TYR A 537 10.64 7.23 -22.67
C TYR A 537 11.67 8.36 -22.48
N PRO A 538 12.68 8.45 -23.36
CA PRO A 538 13.70 9.47 -23.25
C PRO A 538 13.12 10.86 -23.56
N VAL A 539 13.47 11.85 -22.73
CA VAL A 539 12.99 13.23 -22.86
C VAL A 539 14.14 14.19 -23.11
N ALA A 540 14.02 15.02 -24.16
CA ALA A 540 15.07 15.94 -24.58
C ALA A 540 15.14 17.19 -23.68
N SER A 541 16.36 17.60 -23.29
CA SER A 541 16.60 18.70 -22.34
C SER A 541 16.46 20.13 -22.92
N SER A 542 15.88 20.30 -24.11
CA SER A 542 15.74 21.64 -24.72
C SER A 542 14.64 22.51 -24.11
N ASP A 543 13.75 21.92 -23.31
CA ASP A 543 12.57 22.59 -22.76
C ASP A 543 12.66 22.76 -21.24
N GLU A 544 12.08 23.83 -20.71
CA GLU A 544 12.03 24.12 -19.27
C GLU A 544 11.09 23.16 -18.50
N VAL A 545 10.10 22.59 -19.19
CA VAL A 545 9.23 21.51 -18.69
C VAL A 545 8.98 20.54 -19.84
N VAL A 546 9.15 19.23 -19.61
CA VAL A 546 9.01 18.25 -20.70
C VAL A 546 7.59 17.71 -20.83
N ILE A 547 7.03 17.18 -19.75
CA ILE A 547 5.67 16.62 -19.67
C ILE A 547 4.84 17.52 -18.77
N ASP A 548 3.71 18.01 -19.27
CA ASP A 548 2.86 18.98 -18.58
C ASP A 548 1.42 18.44 -18.49
N VAL A 549 1.05 17.90 -17.33
CA VAL A 549 -0.19 17.12 -17.16
C VAL A 549 -1.39 18.04 -16.87
N GLN A 550 -2.43 17.92 -17.68
CA GLN A 550 -3.55 18.87 -17.76
C GLN A 550 -4.91 18.19 -17.50
N GLY A 551 -5.36 18.18 -16.24
CA GLY A 551 -6.73 17.81 -15.83
C GLY A 551 -7.15 16.38 -16.21
N LEU A 552 -6.21 15.44 -16.22
CA LEU A 552 -6.38 14.07 -16.74
C LEU A 552 -5.74 13.03 -15.80
N THR A 553 -6.01 11.76 -16.04
CA THR A 553 -5.27 10.64 -15.40
C THR A 553 -4.13 10.18 -16.30
N LEU A 554 -2.91 10.18 -15.79
CA LEU A 554 -1.71 9.63 -16.43
C LEU A 554 -1.19 8.46 -15.60
N ALA A 555 -1.16 7.26 -16.16
CA ALA A 555 -0.78 6.05 -15.42
C ALA A 555 0.08 5.09 -16.24
N GLY A 556 0.80 4.20 -15.55
CA GLY A 556 1.23 2.92 -16.12
C GLY A 556 0.03 2.05 -16.55
N TYR A 557 0.27 1.11 -17.47
CA TYR A 557 -0.75 0.15 -17.90
C TYR A 557 -0.71 -1.12 -17.02
N GLY A 558 -1.69 -1.29 -16.13
CA GLY A 558 -1.69 -2.37 -15.14
C GLY A 558 -0.43 -2.31 -14.26
N ASP A 559 0.18 -3.47 -13.99
CA ASP A 559 1.43 -3.56 -13.21
C ASP A 559 2.68 -3.00 -13.94
N GLU A 560 2.56 -2.51 -15.17
CA GLU A 560 3.70 -1.95 -15.90
C GLU A 560 4.15 -0.61 -15.29
N ARG A 561 5.45 -0.47 -15.04
CA ARG A 561 6.11 0.76 -14.60
C ARG A 561 6.95 1.37 -15.73
N PRO A 562 6.43 2.35 -16.48
CA PRO A 562 7.19 3.05 -17.52
C PRO A 562 8.25 3.95 -16.90
N VAL A 563 9.39 4.09 -17.59
CA VAL A 563 10.49 4.95 -17.17
C VAL A 563 10.46 6.24 -17.99
N ILE A 564 10.34 7.39 -17.34
CA ILE A 564 10.60 8.71 -17.93
C ILE A 564 12.08 9.03 -17.67
N GLU A 565 12.89 9.09 -18.73
CA GLU A 565 14.35 9.20 -18.62
C GLU A 565 14.84 10.53 -19.20
N GLY A 566 15.39 11.40 -18.34
CA GLY A 566 15.99 12.66 -18.75
C GLY A 566 17.41 12.50 -19.31
N ALA A 567 18.03 13.64 -19.62
CA ALA A 567 19.40 13.69 -20.16
C ALA A 567 20.52 13.49 -19.10
N GLY A 568 20.16 13.28 -17.83
CA GLY A 568 21.08 13.26 -16.71
C GLY A 568 21.67 14.64 -16.40
N PHE A 569 22.72 14.67 -15.59
CA PHE A 569 23.45 15.88 -15.24
C PHE A 569 24.89 15.55 -14.79
N PRO A 570 25.83 16.50 -14.89
CA PRO A 570 27.14 16.38 -14.27
C PRO A 570 27.03 16.56 -12.74
N TYR A 571 27.33 15.52 -11.97
CA TYR A 571 27.35 15.55 -10.49
C TYR A 571 28.42 16.48 -9.90
N ASP A 572 29.42 16.90 -10.68
CA ASP A 572 30.57 17.73 -10.25
C ASP A 572 30.53 19.16 -10.81
N ALA A 573 29.43 19.53 -11.48
CA ALA A 573 29.26 20.87 -12.03
C ALA A 573 27.88 21.46 -11.70
N GLN A 574 27.83 22.80 -11.67
CA GLN A 574 26.57 23.52 -11.49
C GLN A 574 25.69 23.34 -12.72
N SER A 575 24.50 22.76 -12.55
CA SER A 575 23.47 22.76 -13.59
C SER A 575 22.88 24.18 -13.73
N ASN A 576 23.02 24.74 -14.92
CA ASN A 576 22.29 25.95 -15.34
C ASN A 576 20.89 25.61 -15.87
N GLU A 577 20.60 24.32 -16.07
CA GLU A 577 19.29 23.87 -16.49
C GLU A 577 18.29 23.97 -15.32
N ARG A 578 17.02 24.19 -15.66
CA ARG A 578 15.90 24.30 -14.71
C ARG A 578 14.77 23.33 -15.07
N THR A 579 15.07 22.35 -15.92
CA THR A 579 14.10 21.44 -16.51
C THR A 579 13.43 20.55 -15.47
N THR A 580 12.10 20.62 -15.42
CA THR A 580 11.26 19.65 -14.71
C THR A 580 10.79 18.59 -15.71
N LEU A 581 11.04 17.30 -15.46
CA LEU A 581 10.62 16.26 -16.41
C LEU A 581 9.09 16.14 -16.47
N LEU A 582 8.42 16.05 -15.32
CA LEU A 582 6.96 15.92 -15.22
C LEU A 582 6.34 16.97 -14.28
N ARG A 583 5.63 17.96 -14.84
CA ARG A 583 4.89 18.96 -14.09
C ARG A 583 3.41 18.60 -14.05
N ILE A 584 2.83 18.55 -12.87
CA ILE A 584 1.37 18.55 -12.68
C ILE A 584 0.93 20.01 -12.73
N ALA A 585 0.07 20.40 -13.67
CA ALA A 585 -0.17 21.81 -14.00
C ALA A 585 -1.64 22.25 -14.00
N ALA A 586 -2.58 21.35 -13.69
CA ALA A 586 -3.98 21.65 -13.47
C ALA A 586 -4.54 20.83 -12.29
N ASP A 587 -5.71 21.25 -11.82
CA ASP A 587 -6.42 20.64 -10.69
C ASP A 587 -6.93 19.23 -11.03
N ASP A 588 -7.25 18.45 -9.98
CA ASP A 588 -7.88 17.12 -10.05
C ASP A 588 -7.16 16.09 -10.95
N VAL A 589 -5.86 16.30 -11.21
CA VAL A 589 -4.98 15.38 -11.96
C VAL A 589 -4.62 14.17 -11.10
N THR A 590 -4.61 12.98 -11.71
CA THR A 590 -3.97 11.79 -11.12
C THR A 590 -2.72 11.39 -11.93
N VAL A 591 -1.58 11.22 -11.27
CA VAL A 591 -0.37 10.65 -11.88
C VAL A 591 0.11 9.44 -11.06
N ARG A 592 0.28 8.27 -11.68
CA ARG A 592 0.70 7.07 -10.94
C ARG A 592 1.56 6.06 -11.72
N GLN A 593 2.27 5.20 -10.98
CA GLN A 593 2.96 4.01 -11.50
C GLN A 593 4.13 4.30 -12.47
N PHE A 594 4.93 5.33 -12.21
CA PHE A 594 6.13 5.66 -13.03
C PHE A 594 7.44 5.44 -12.28
N GLU A 595 8.50 5.17 -13.04
CA GLU A 595 9.88 5.50 -12.69
C GLU A 595 10.25 6.81 -13.40
N ILE A 596 10.94 7.73 -12.73
CA ILE A 596 11.39 9.00 -13.31
C ILE A 596 12.86 9.20 -12.94
N ARG A 597 13.76 9.20 -13.91
CA ARG A 597 15.20 9.22 -13.65
C ARG A 597 16.02 10.12 -14.55
N GLU A 598 17.28 10.32 -14.16
CA GLU A 598 18.28 11.11 -14.89
C GLU A 598 17.77 12.55 -15.14
N CYS A 599 17.25 13.17 -14.08
CA CYS A 599 16.52 14.43 -14.13
C CYS A 599 17.52 15.62 -14.13
N PRO A 600 17.63 16.42 -15.21
CA PRO A 600 18.66 17.45 -15.32
C PRO A 600 18.56 18.58 -14.29
N TYR A 601 17.36 18.75 -13.69
CA TYR A 601 17.14 19.60 -12.53
C TYR A 601 16.10 19.03 -11.55
N GLU A 602 14.84 18.87 -11.99
CA GLU A 602 13.72 18.34 -11.19
C GLU A 602 13.09 17.12 -11.88
N CYS A 603 12.74 16.08 -11.13
CA CYS A 603 12.02 14.93 -11.72
C CYS A 603 10.54 15.24 -11.88
N ALA A 604 9.84 15.57 -10.78
CA ALA A 604 8.42 15.89 -10.83
C ALA A 604 7.99 16.97 -9.82
N GLY A 605 6.75 17.43 -9.94
CA GLY A 605 6.15 18.27 -8.90
C GLY A 605 4.81 18.90 -9.26
N PHE A 606 4.10 19.33 -8.22
CA PHE A 606 2.93 20.20 -8.36
C PHE A 606 3.38 21.61 -8.79
N ASN A 607 2.65 22.21 -9.72
CA ASN A 607 2.75 23.63 -10.02
C ASN A 607 2.02 24.47 -8.95
N LYS A 608 2.31 25.77 -8.90
CA LYS A 608 1.90 26.66 -7.80
C LYS A 608 0.40 26.88 -7.64
N ASP A 609 -0.37 26.74 -8.72
CA ASP A 609 -1.81 27.01 -8.75
C ASP A 609 -2.66 25.72 -8.66
N VAL A 610 -2.03 24.56 -8.43
CA VAL A 610 -2.68 23.24 -8.48
C VAL A 610 -3.27 22.83 -7.13
N SER A 611 -4.47 22.27 -7.17
CA SER A 611 -5.23 21.74 -6.05
C SER A 611 -5.94 20.42 -6.40
N GLY A 612 -6.19 19.56 -5.40
CA GLY A 612 -6.91 18.30 -5.57
C GLY A 612 -6.14 17.20 -6.30
N ALA A 613 -4.90 17.44 -6.73
CA ALA A 613 -4.14 16.46 -7.49
C ALA A 613 -3.62 15.30 -6.61
N LEU A 614 -3.65 14.09 -7.17
CA LEU A 614 -3.12 12.87 -6.58
C LEU A 614 -1.87 12.41 -7.35
N VAL A 615 -0.77 12.22 -6.64
CA VAL A 615 0.42 11.54 -7.14
C VAL A 615 0.69 10.33 -6.27
N GLU A 616 0.79 9.15 -6.87
CA GLU A 616 1.14 7.93 -6.15
C GLU A 616 2.03 6.97 -6.90
N GLU A 617 2.75 6.10 -6.17
CA GLU A 617 3.60 5.06 -6.77
C GLU A 617 4.63 5.58 -7.77
N ILE A 618 5.20 6.76 -7.50
CA ILE A 618 6.32 7.30 -8.27
C ILE A 618 7.62 6.84 -7.61
N TYR A 619 8.52 6.24 -8.39
CA TYR A 619 9.92 6.11 -8.01
C TYR A 619 10.73 7.14 -8.78
N ALA A 620 11.15 8.23 -8.13
CA ALA A 620 11.98 9.24 -8.76
C ALA A 620 13.39 9.18 -8.19
N HIS A 621 14.40 9.14 -9.06
CA HIS A 621 15.79 9.02 -8.63
C HIS A 621 16.79 9.68 -9.58
N HIS A 622 18.00 9.96 -9.11
CA HIS A 622 19.08 10.54 -9.92
C HIS A 622 18.63 11.86 -10.57
N GLY A 623 18.49 12.91 -9.74
CA GLY A 623 18.18 14.28 -10.17
C GLY A 623 19.16 15.32 -9.63
N TRP A 624 19.46 16.39 -10.38
CA TRP A 624 20.44 17.38 -9.92
C TRP A 624 19.97 18.12 -8.65
N TYR A 625 18.68 18.46 -8.57
CA TYR A 625 18.06 19.13 -7.42
C TYR A 625 16.93 18.27 -6.82
N SER A 626 15.80 18.88 -6.41
CA SER A 626 14.70 18.16 -5.78
C SER A 626 14.03 17.16 -6.72
N LEU A 627 13.78 15.95 -6.22
CA LEU A 627 13.12 14.90 -7.01
C LEU A 627 11.61 15.14 -7.10
N PHE A 628 10.98 15.58 -6.01
CA PHE A 628 9.60 16.08 -6.02
C PHE A 628 9.49 17.46 -5.38
N ARG A 629 8.85 18.43 -6.06
CA ARG A 629 8.51 19.72 -5.45
C ARG A 629 7.00 19.93 -5.31
N ILE A 630 6.58 20.29 -4.10
CA ILE A 630 5.22 20.72 -3.79
C ILE A 630 5.20 22.25 -3.83
N ARG A 631 4.41 22.82 -4.75
CA ARG A 631 4.17 24.27 -4.89
C ARG A 631 2.69 24.69 -4.70
N GLY A 632 1.75 23.75 -4.86
CA GLY A 632 0.30 24.00 -4.76
C GLY A 632 -0.28 23.66 -3.38
N SER A 633 -1.60 23.77 -3.21
CA SER A 633 -2.32 23.49 -1.94
C SER A 633 -3.33 22.36 -2.11
N HIS A 634 -3.69 21.64 -1.03
CA HIS A 634 -4.68 20.55 -1.04
C HIS A 634 -4.36 19.38 -2.01
N ASN A 635 -3.08 19.07 -2.23
CA ASN A 635 -2.66 17.94 -3.07
C ASN A 635 -2.20 16.75 -2.22
N THR A 636 -2.28 15.54 -2.77
CA THR A 636 -1.82 14.30 -2.13
C THR A 636 -0.62 13.71 -2.87
N LEU A 637 0.47 13.50 -2.16
CA LEU A 637 1.59 12.65 -2.59
C LEU A 637 1.65 11.42 -1.68
N ARG A 638 1.51 10.22 -2.23
CA ARG A 638 1.51 8.98 -1.42
C ARG A 638 2.27 7.81 -2.02
N TYR A 639 2.66 6.84 -1.20
CA TYR A 639 3.22 5.55 -1.64
C TYR A 639 4.34 5.68 -2.69
N SER A 640 5.24 6.65 -2.51
CA SER A 640 6.26 7.04 -3.51
C SER A 640 7.65 7.04 -2.88
N GLU A 641 8.68 6.84 -3.71
CA GLU A 641 10.08 6.68 -3.30
C GLU A 641 11.00 7.70 -4.02
N PHE A 642 11.86 8.38 -3.27
CA PHE A 642 12.71 9.48 -3.75
C PHE A 642 14.18 9.28 -3.35
N ALA A 643 15.07 9.01 -4.31
CA ALA A 643 16.45 8.62 -3.99
C ALA A 643 17.55 9.26 -4.87
N HIS A 644 18.76 9.41 -4.31
CA HIS A 644 19.96 9.79 -5.07
C HIS A 644 19.87 11.11 -5.87
N SER A 645 19.20 12.13 -5.33
CA SER A 645 19.47 13.50 -5.79
C SER A 645 20.93 13.89 -5.56
N ALA A 646 21.44 14.89 -6.29
CA ALA A 646 22.81 15.36 -6.13
C ALA A 646 22.97 16.57 -5.19
N HIS A 647 22.10 17.58 -5.31
CA HIS A 647 22.26 18.89 -4.63
C HIS A 647 20.95 19.48 -4.07
N GLY A 648 19.88 18.69 -3.96
CA GLY A 648 18.62 19.08 -3.33
C GLY A 648 17.95 17.91 -2.62
N GLY A 649 16.94 18.12 -1.78
CA GLY A 649 16.28 17.02 -1.05
C GLY A 649 15.33 16.17 -1.90
N GLY A 650 14.96 14.98 -1.41
CA GLY A 650 14.04 14.08 -2.12
C GLY A 650 12.66 14.72 -2.37
N VAL A 651 11.97 15.12 -1.30
CA VAL A 651 10.70 15.88 -1.36
C VAL A 651 10.90 17.28 -0.79
N MET A 652 10.45 18.32 -1.50
CA MET A 652 10.63 19.72 -1.08
C MET A 652 9.32 20.52 -1.17
N ILE A 653 8.83 21.01 -0.04
CA ILE A 653 7.76 22.02 0.04
C ILE A 653 8.41 23.40 -0.14
N ARG A 654 8.14 24.06 -1.26
CA ARG A 654 8.82 25.33 -1.57
C ARG A 654 7.94 26.25 -2.43
N PRO A 655 7.52 27.41 -1.89
CA PRO A 655 6.82 28.40 -2.68
C PRO A 655 7.80 29.14 -3.59
N ASP A 656 7.32 29.53 -4.77
CA ASP A 656 8.12 30.28 -5.74
C ASP A 656 8.41 31.71 -5.25
N ASP A 657 7.50 32.29 -4.44
CA ASP A 657 7.71 33.51 -3.65
C ASP A 657 6.93 33.50 -2.31
N GLN A 658 7.23 34.45 -1.42
CA GLN A 658 6.66 34.51 -0.06
C GLN A 658 5.17 34.90 0.04
N SER A 659 4.45 35.02 -1.09
CA SER A 659 3.02 35.33 -1.13
C SER A 659 2.12 34.15 -1.54
N VAL A 660 2.71 33.06 -2.07
CA VAL A 660 1.95 31.90 -2.57
C VAL A 660 1.73 30.88 -1.44
N PRO A 661 0.47 30.60 -1.04
CA PRO A 661 0.17 29.58 -0.04
C PRO A 661 0.36 28.15 -0.57
N ILE A 662 0.98 27.31 0.26
CA ILE A 662 1.18 25.87 0.10
C ILE A 662 0.62 25.22 1.36
N ASN A 663 -0.69 25.10 1.41
CA ASN A 663 -1.41 24.66 2.60
C ASN A 663 -2.12 23.32 2.36
N GLU A 664 -2.41 22.61 3.46
CA GLU A 664 -3.35 21.48 3.48
C GLU A 664 -3.00 20.33 2.51
N ASN A 665 -1.73 20.23 2.08
CA ASN A 665 -1.25 19.07 1.32
C ASN A 665 -1.03 17.86 2.26
N LEU A 666 -1.23 16.66 1.73
CA LEU A 666 -0.94 15.39 2.39
C LEU A 666 0.26 14.71 1.74
N VAL A 667 1.29 14.42 2.53
CA VAL A 667 2.41 13.54 2.15
C VAL A 667 2.32 12.29 3.02
N TYR A 668 2.03 11.14 2.42
CA TYR A 668 1.62 9.93 3.14
C TYR A 668 2.36 8.68 2.69
N ARG A 669 3.00 7.94 3.62
CA ARG A 669 3.72 6.69 3.31
C ARG A 669 4.74 6.85 2.18
N VAL A 670 5.60 7.86 2.32
CA VAL A 670 6.67 8.19 1.37
C VAL A 670 8.01 7.69 1.91
N ILE A 671 8.88 7.25 1.00
CA ILE A 671 10.25 6.84 1.25
C ILE A 671 11.19 7.89 0.66
N SER A 672 12.22 8.32 1.40
CA SER A 672 13.24 9.23 0.84
C SER A 672 14.65 9.02 1.40
N HIS A 673 15.59 8.61 0.55
CA HIS A 673 16.91 8.15 1.00
C HIS A 673 18.08 8.49 0.09
N HIS A 674 19.29 8.48 0.65
CA HIS A 674 20.56 8.69 -0.08
C HIS A 674 20.60 9.97 -0.93
N ASN A 675 19.78 10.98 -0.62
CA ASN A 675 19.81 12.28 -1.30
C ASN A 675 21.10 13.03 -0.96
N GLY A 676 21.69 13.71 -1.94
CA GLY A 676 23.02 14.30 -1.84
C GLY A 676 24.17 13.27 -1.90
N ARG A 677 23.91 12.10 -2.48
CA ARG A 677 24.90 11.01 -2.61
C ARG A 677 24.81 10.34 -3.99
N TYR A 678 25.96 9.85 -4.44
CA TYR A 678 26.07 8.90 -5.54
C TYR A 678 25.42 7.55 -5.17
N SER A 679 25.13 6.72 -6.17
CA SER A 679 24.61 5.35 -5.98
C SER A 679 25.56 4.43 -5.17
N ASP A 680 26.85 4.77 -5.08
CA ASP A 680 27.85 4.06 -4.27
C ASP A 680 27.95 4.61 -2.82
N GLY A 681 27.00 5.45 -2.40
CA GLY A 681 26.91 6.02 -1.06
C GLY A 681 27.86 7.19 -0.79
N ARG A 682 28.82 7.51 -1.69
CA ARG A 682 29.68 8.69 -1.52
C ARG A 682 28.85 9.97 -1.57
N LYS A 683 29.17 10.93 -0.71
CA LYS A 683 28.55 12.26 -0.72
C LYS A 683 28.87 13.00 -2.03
N SER A 684 27.92 13.80 -2.53
CA SER A 684 28.13 14.72 -3.65
C SER A 684 29.31 15.69 -3.39
N PRO A 685 30.03 16.11 -4.45
CA PRO A 685 31.12 17.07 -4.34
C PRO A 685 30.58 18.49 -4.11
N GLU A 686 31.42 19.37 -3.55
CA GLU A 686 31.08 20.79 -3.43
C GLU A 686 31.07 21.46 -4.81
N VAL A 687 30.02 22.21 -5.13
CA VAL A 687 29.86 22.93 -6.41
C VAL A 687 29.43 24.38 -6.19
N PRO A 688 29.68 25.30 -7.15
CA PRO A 688 29.10 26.64 -7.09
C PRO A 688 27.56 26.57 -6.99
N GLY A 689 27.01 27.10 -5.89
CA GLY A 689 25.58 27.03 -5.58
C GLY A 689 25.21 26.01 -4.49
N ASP A 690 26.01 24.97 -4.29
CA ASP A 690 25.92 24.03 -3.17
C ASP A 690 27.33 23.79 -2.58
N PRO A 691 27.84 24.74 -1.78
CA PRO A 691 29.18 24.66 -1.19
C PRO A 691 29.26 23.60 -0.06
N GLY A 692 28.15 22.96 0.30
CA GLY A 692 28.14 21.84 1.23
C GLY A 692 28.32 20.48 0.55
N GLY A 693 28.16 20.39 -0.78
CA GLY A 693 28.25 19.16 -1.57
C GLY A 693 27.25 18.11 -1.11
N GLY A 694 26.02 18.18 -1.60
CA GLY A 694 24.86 17.52 -1.01
C GLY A 694 24.37 18.21 0.27
N GLY A 695 24.96 19.33 0.69
CA GLY A 695 24.72 19.96 2.00
C GLY A 695 23.45 20.81 2.12
N ASN A 696 22.46 20.53 1.27
CA ASN A 696 21.06 20.96 1.36
C ASN A 696 20.13 19.81 0.85
N SER A 697 20.61 18.57 0.91
CA SER A 697 19.94 17.39 0.35
C SER A 697 19.31 16.58 1.47
N ASP A 698 18.14 17.05 1.89
CA ASP A 698 17.35 16.41 2.93
C ASP A 698 16.58 15.19 2.40
N GLY A 699 16.11 14.32 3.29
CA GLY A 699 15.09 13.33 2.93
C GLY A 699 13.80 14.04 2.49
N MET A 700 13.28 14.90 3.36
CA MET A 700 12.16 15.79 3.04
C MET A 700 12.32 17.15 3.72
N GLY A 701 12.13 18.23 2.97
CA GLY A 701 12.34 19.59 3.47
C GLY A 701 11.19 20.54 3.17
N ALA A 702 11.17 21.67 3.88
CA ALA A 702 10.35 22.83 3.57
C ALA A 702 11.20 24.10 3.59
N SER A 703 11.09 24.91 2.54
CA SER A 703 11.85 26.14 2.36
C SER A 703 11.70 27.11 3.53
N LYS A 704 12.78 27.82 3.89
CA LYS A 704 12.77 28.92 4.89
C LYS A 704 11.78 30.04 4.57
N PHE A 705 11.33 30.15 3.31
CA PHE A 705 10.23 31.03 2.91
C PHE A 705 8.89 30.68 3.57
N CYS A 706 8.74 29.47 4.09
CA CYS A 706 7.62 29.08 4.95
C CYS A 706 7.69 29.71 6.36
N SER A 707 8.83 30.22 6.83
CA SER A 707 9.09 30.58 8.25
C SER A 707 9.28 32.07 8.53
N ASP A 708 10.04 32.80 7.71
CA ASP A 708 10.86 33.93 8.21
C ASP A 708 10.14 35.23 8.62
N ASN A 709 8.80 35.31 8.61
CA ASN A 709 8.05 36.40 9.25
C ASN A 709 6.63 35.99 9.70
N LEU A 710 6.25 36.39 10.92
CA LEU A 710 4.96 36.10 11.57
C LEU A 710 3.74 36.57 10.76
N SER A 711 3.90 37.59 9.92
CA SER A 711 2.83 38.13 9.06
C SER A 711 2.61 37.35 7.75
N SER A 712 3.44 36.35 7.43
CA SER A 712 3.48 35.72 6.11
C SER A 712 3.88 34.25 6.13
N ASN A 713 3.46 33.46 7.12
CA ASN A 713 3.60 32.00 7.01
C ASN A 713 2.62 31.49 5.94
N VAL A 714 3.21 30.99 4.84
CA VAL A 714 2.51 30.48 3.65
C VAL A 714 2.48 28.96 3.56
N CYS A 715 3.03 28.22 4.53
CA CYS A 715 3.07 26.75 4.50
C CYS A 715 2.45 26.18 5.79
N ARG A 716 1.12 26.21 5.87
CA ARG A 716 0.32 25.86 7.06
C ARG A 716 -0.53 24.62 6.83
N ARG A 717 -0.82 23.87 7.90
CA ARG A 717 -1.74 22.71 7.89
C ARG A 717 -1.39 21.60 6.92
N ASN A 718 -0.14 21.54 6.44
CA ASN A 718 0.33 20.39 5.69
C ASN A 718 0.42 19.20 6.66
N LYS A 719 0.06 18.01 6.17
CA LYS A 719 0.14 16.75 6.92
C LYS A 719 1.27 15.92 6.32
N VAL A 720 2.28 15.60 7.12
CA VAL A 720 3.34 14.66 6.77
C VAL A 720 3.15 13.43 7.65
N VAL A 721 2.80 12.30 7.06
CA VAL A 721 2.30 11.13 7.78
C VAL A 721 3.03 9.89 7.29
N GLU A 722 3.59 9.12 8.22
CA GLU A 722 4.21 7.82 7.97
C GLU A 722 5.37 7.86 6.95
N VAL A 723 6.13 8.96 6.89
CA VAL A 723 7.29 9.11 5.97
C VAL A 723 8.56 8.56 6.61
N ILE A 724 9.33 7.78 5.84
CA ILE A 724 10.57 7.11 6.26
C ILE A 724 11.77 7.70 5.50
N VAL A 725 12.78 8.20 6.23
CA VAL A 725 13.97 8.86 5.63
C VAL A 725 15.30 8.41 6.23
N TRP A 726 16.31 8.13 5.40
CA TRP A 726 17.65 7.75 5.86
C TRP A 726 18.79 8.04 4.88
N HIS A 727 20.02 8.07 5.40
CA HIS A 727 21.25 8.24 4.64
C HIS A 727 21.31 9.51 3.75
N ASN A 728 20.43 10.49 3.98
CA ASN A 728 20.46 11.76 3.25
C ASN A 728 21.65 12.61 3.73
N ALA A 729 22.25 13.41 2.85
CA ALA A 729 23.54 14.06 3.10
C ALA A 729 23.48 15.26 4.06
N ASP A 730 22.34 15.96 4.14
CA ASP A 730 22.13 17.09 5.06
C ASP A 730 21.39 16.65 6.33
N ASP A 731 20.06 16.78 6.36
CA ASP A 731 19.21 16.31 7.45
C ASP A 731 18.16 15.30 6.94
N GLY A 732 17.51 14.54 7.83
CA GLY A 732 16.39 13.66 7.45
C GLY A 732 15.15 14.48 7.08
N PHE A 733 14.76 15.35 8.01
CA PHE A 733 13.68 16.32 7.84
C PHE A 733 14.17 17.74 8.17
N ASP A 734 14.06 18.70 7.25
CA ASP A 734 14.28 20.15 7.50
C ASP A 734 12.99 20.95 7.30
N PHE A 735 12.23 21.15 8.38
CA PHE A 735 10.92 21.78 8.32
C PHE A 735 10.91 23.22 8.87
N SER A 736 10.54 24.14 7.97
CA SER A 736 10.27 25.55 8.24
C SER A 736 8.75 25.90 8.22
N MET A 737 7.87 24.90 8.29
CA MET A 737 6.40 25.08 8.27
C MET A 737 5.83 25.34 9.67
N SER A 738 4.58 25.84 9.77
CA SER A 738 3.83 25.95 11.04
C SER A 738 2.42 25.36 10.94
N GLU A 739 1.68 25.26 12.05
CA GLU A 739 0.31 24.69 12.09
C GLU A 739 0.19 23.32 11.40
N SER A 740 1.28 22.55 11.32
CA SER A 740 1.37 21.34 10.49
C SER A 740 1.49 20.09 11.36
N LEU A 741 0.98 18.97 10.85
CA LEU A 741 0.98 17.68 11.52
C LEU A 741 2.11 16.80 10.96
N TYR A 742 2.87 16.19 11.87
CA TYR A 742 3.94 15.26 11.58
C TYR A 742 3.68 13.97 12.38
N GLN A 743 3.20 12.92 11.73
CA GLN A 743 2.71 11.71 12.41
C GLN A 743 3.45 10.47 11.93
N GLY A 744 3.89 9.59 12.84
CA GLY A 744 4.52 8.31 12.50
C GLY A 744 5.80 8.43 11.67
N LEU A 745 6.49 9.58 11.74
CA LEU A 745 7.69 9.81 10.93
C LEU A 745 8.86 8.99 11.46
N ILE A 746 9.67 8.46 10.55
CA ILE A 746 10.85 7.65 10.88
C ILE A 746 12.06 8.27 10.20
N SER A 747 13.10 8.59 10.97
CA SER A 747 14.30 9.23 10.46
C SER A 747 15.56 8.68 11.14
N PHE A 748 16.53 8.22 10.34
CA PHE A 748 17.76 7.63 10.86
C PHE A 748 19.00 7.84 9.97
N ASP A 749 20.17 7.92 10.61
CA ASP A 749 21.50 7.96 9.96
C ASP A 749 21.66 8.99 8.81
N ASN A 750 21.09 10.18 8.99
CA ASN A 750 21.26 11.31 8.09
C ASN A 750 22.50 12.16 8.45
N GLY A 751 23.06 12.87 7.47
CA GLY A 751 24.34 13.59 7.55
C GLY A 751 25.33 13.12 6.47
N PRO A 752 26.58 13.63 6.45
CA PRO A 752 27.27 14.33 7.54
C PRO A 752 27.17 15.86 7.55
N ALA A 753 26.44 16.53 6.64
CA ALA A 753 26.43 17.99 6.60
C ALA A 753 25.58 18.62 7.72
N GLY A 754 24.29 18.31 7.77
CA GLY A 754 23.34 18.82 8.76
C GLY A 754 23.32 17.99 10.04
N GLN A 755 23.38 16.67 9.86
CA GLN A 755 23.50 15.64 10.91
C GLN A 755 22.29 15.48 11.82
N ARG A 756 21.11 15.98 11.44
CA ARG A 756 19.88 15.81 12.22
C ARG A 756 18.94 14.85 11.54
N ASN A 757 18.24 14.07 12.34
CA ASN A 757 17.06 13.36 11.86
C ASN A 757 15.85 14.30 11.70
N TYR A 758 15.73 15.31 12.58
CA TYR A 758 14.70 16.34 12.53
C TYR A 758 15.29 17.71 12.86
N LYS A 759 15.10 18.67 11.97
CA LYS A 759 15.49 20.07 12.05
C LYS A 759 14.23 20.92 11.90
N ILE A 760 13.97 21.77 12.88
CA ILE A 760 12.71 22.52 12.94
C ILE A 760 13.06 23.97 13.26
N LEU A 761 12.76 24.88 12.33
CA LEU A 761 13.14 26.29 12.39
C LEU A 761 11.90 27.17 12.57
N ARG A 762 11.81 27.88 13.71
CA ARG A 762 10.83 28.96 13.95
C ARG A 762 11.26 29.87 15.11
N GLY A 763 10.75 31.11 15.13
CA GLY A 763 10.95 32.15 16.14
C GLY A 763 9.78 32.41 17.12
N GLU A 764 10.05 33.25 18.12
CA GLU A 764 9.61 33.16 19.54
C GLU A 764 8.13 33.40 19.89
N ASP A 765 7.32 33.99 19.01
CA ASP A 765 6.29 34.92 19.52
C ASP A 765 4.85 34.42 19.74
N GLN A 766 4.40 33.27 19.22
CA GLN A 766 2.97 32.87 19.35
C GLN A 766 2.72 31.37 19.56
N ALA A 767 1.98 31.04 20.62
CA ALA A 767 1.56 29.69 20.99
C ALA A 767 0.47 29.10 20.07
N ASP A 768 -0.38 29.96 19.49
CA ASP A 768 -1.62 29.56 18.78
C ASP A 768 -1.39 28.88 17.41
N ASN A 769 -0.14 28.82 16.93
CA ASN A 769 0.21 28.32 15.58
C ASN A 769 1.14 27.08 15.63
N ALA A 770 1.14 26.31 16.72
CA ALA A 770 2.12 25.25 16.98
C ALA A 770 2.13 24.12 15.93
N ASN A 771 3.31 23.52 15.69
CA ASN A 771 3.42 22.25 14.98
C ASN A 771 3.14 21.08 15.92
N THR A 772 2.55 20.00 15.41
CA THR A 772 2.27 18.77 16.18
C THR A 772 3.11 17.61 15.67
N TYR A 773 3.94 17.02 16.54
CA TYR A 773 4.73 15.82 16.27
C TYR A 773 4.20 14.65 17.09
N LEU A 774 3.87 13.55 16.44
CA LEU A 774 3.10 12.46 17.02
C LEU A 774 3.65 11.11 16.57
N GLY A 775 4.08 10.27 17.51
CA GLY A 775 4.55 8.94 17.15
C GLY A 775 5.89 8.91 16.38
N CYS A 776 6.68 9.99 16.39
CA CYS A 776 7.88 10.11 15.55
C CYS A 776 9.08 9.35 16.16
N VAL A 777 9.89 8.74 15.30
CA VAL A 777 11.11 8.01 15.65
C VAL A 777 12.34 8.71 15.08
N SER A 778 13.34 8.93 15.94
CA SER A 778 14.67 9.45 15.59
C SER A 778 15.77 8.50 16.09
N LEU A 779 16.51 7.85 15.19
CA LEU A 779 17.61 6.96 15.55
C LEU A 779 18.96 7.40 14.97
N GLY A 780 20.01 7.31 15.76
CA GLY A 780 21.36 7.11 15.22
C GLY A 780 21.75 5.66 15.41
N THR A 781 21.78 4.86 14.33
CA THR A 781 22.22 3.46 14.45
C THR A 781 23.73 3.37 14.59
N GLY A 782 24.48 4.44 14.29
CA GLY A 782 25.93 4.52 14.46
C GLY A 782 26.71 3.66 13.47
N SER A 783 26.17 3.43 12.27
CA SER A 783 26.83 2.66 11.20
C SER A 783 28.20 3.28 10.86
N PRO A 784 29.32 2.53 11.03
CA PRO A 784 30.67 3.07 10.82
C PRO A 784 31.06 3.19 9.34
N GLU A 785 30.23 2.72 8.40
CA GLU A 785 30.56 2.70 6.97
C GLU A 785 30.35 4.05 6.28
N HIS A 786 29.63 4.99 6.91
CA HIS A 786 29.13 6.18 6.20
C HIS A 786 29.62 7.51 6.76
N CYS A 787 30.17 7.54 7.98
CA CYS A 787 30.79 8.72 8.63
C CYS A 787 31.91 8.28 9.59
N SER A 788 32.95 9.10 9.79
CA SER A 788 34.00 8.76 10.76
C SER A 788 33.53 8.98 12.21
N PRO A 789 34.09 8.25 13.22
CA PRO A 789 33.63 8.35 14.62
C PRO A 789 33.74 9.74 15.27
N ASN A 790 34.49 10.67 14.67
CA ASN A 790 34.68 12.03 15.17
C ASN A 790 33.82 13.06 14.44
N GLU A 791 33.18 12.68 13.33
CA GLU A 791 32.41 13.58 12.46
C GLU A 791 30.89 13.39 12.62
N CYS A 792 30.44 12.31 13.26
CA CYS A 792 29.03 12.06 13.57
C CYS A 792 28.75 11.98 15.08
N PRO A 793 28.68 13.12 15.80
CA PRO A 793 27.76 13.21 16.92
C PRO A 793 26.34 13.01 16.37
N LEU A 794 25.70 11.88 16.71
CA LEU A 794 24.35 11.53 16.26
C LEU A 794 23.34 12.53 16.85
N ARG A 795 23.00 13.60 16.13
CA ARG A 795 22.04 14.60 16.63
C ARG A 795 20.63 14.15 16.30
N GLY A 796 19.85 13.87 17.33
CA GLY A 796 18.43 13.59 17.20
C GLY A 796 17.62 14.86 16.85
N PHE A 797 16.66 15.17 17.71
CA PHE A 797 15.55 16.07 17.40
C PHE A 797 15.91 17.53 17.72
N GLU A 798 16.49 18.28 16.77
CA GLU A 798 16.90 19.67 17.01
C GLU A 798 15.70 20.64 17.00
N LEU A 799 14.94 20.64 18.09
CA LEU A 799 14.03 21.74 18.42
C LEU A 799 14.82 22.96 18.88
N ARG A 800 14.83 23.97 18.01
CA ARG A 800 15.10 25.32 18.44
C ARG A 800 13.79 25.87 19.00
N GLY A 801 13.53 25.84 20.32
CA GLY A 801 12.32 26.48 20.86
C GLY A 801 11.94 26.26 22.33
N ALA A 802 10.80 26.83 22.70
CA ALA A 802 10.03 26.54 23.90
C ALA A 802 8.88 25.60 23.52
N ALA A 803 9.10 24.30 23.70
CA ALA A 803 8.15 23.26 23.31
C ALA A 803 7.41 22.68 24.52
N ASN A 804 6.15 22.28 24.31
CA ASN A 804 5.43 21.42 25.23
C ASN A 804 5.70 19.97 24.81
N ALA A 805 6.39 19.21 25.65
CA ALA A 805 6.70 17.81 25.37
C ALA A 805 5.92 16.89 26.31
N TYR A 806 4.97 16.14 25.74
CA TYR A 806 4.12 15.18 26.43
C TYR A 806 4.65 13.77 26.15
N HIS A 807 5.36 13.20 27.13
CA HIS A 807 5.87 11.82 27.12
C HIS A 807 6.76 11.47 25.91
N ILE A 808 8.08 11.63 26.09
CA ILE A 808 9.11 11.19 25.15
C ILE A 808 9.85 9.99 25.76
N LEU A 809 9.99 8.91 24.99
CA LEU A 809 10.86 7.79 25.34
C LEU A 809 12.27 8.08 24.83
N ALA A 810 13.21 8.26 25.75
CA ALA A 810 14.62 8.51 25.44
C ALA A 810 15.50 7.40 26.01
N THR A 811 16.34 6.80 25.15
CA THR A 811 17.33 5.79 25.53
C THR A 811 18.73 6.23 25.14
N GLY A 812 19.69 6.03 26.04
CA GLY A 812 21.08 6.47 25.88
C GLY A 812 21.44 7.66 26.76
N ALA A 813 22.63 7.62 27.36
CA ALA A 813 23.17 8.73 28.13
C ALA A 813 23.89 9.66 27.16
N GLY A 814 23.17 10.59 26.50
CA GLY A 814 23.64 11.36 25.32
C GLY A 814 23.21 12.81 25.12
N SER A 815 24.15 13.76 25.07
CA SER A 815 23.91 15.17 24.69
C SER A 815 23.67 15.34 23.19
N HIS A 816 22.76 16.26 22.90
CA HIS A 816 22.34 16.81 21.60
C HIS A 816 21.01 16.33 21.01
N ASN A 817 20.26 15.47 21.70
CA ASN A 817 18.93 15.06 21.21
C ASN A 817 17.83 16.13 21.28
N PHE A 818 18.01 17.22 22.04
CA PHE A 818 17.14 18.41 22.06
C PHE A 818 17.93 19.65 22.51
N MET A 819 17.74 20.81 21.84
CA MET A 819 17.80 22.21 22.36
C MET A 819 18.50 23.23 21.44
N GLY A 820 17.81 24.35 21.18
CA GLY A 820 18.45 25.56 20.63
C GLY A 820 17.57 26.78 20.29
N ALA A 821 16.53 27.12 21.09
CA ALA A 821 15.65 28.33 21.02
C ALA A 821 15.30 28.92 19.61
N SER A 822 14.05 28.87 19.13
CA SER A 822 13.00 29.85 19.46
C SER A 822 11.56 29.51 18.96
N ALA A 823 11.20 28.26 18.66
CA ALA A 823 9.89 27.81 18.14
C ALA A 823 8.84 27.42 19.21
N THR A 824 7.57 27.36 18.80
CA THR A 824 6.45 26.73 19.54
C THR A 824 5.98 25.44 18.83
N GLY A 825 5.79 24.36 19.59
CA GLY A 825 5.41 23.05 19.07
C GLY A 825 5.08 22.05 20.18
N GLU A 826 4.24 21.06 19.86
CA GLU A 826 3.91 19.94 20.74
C GLU A 826 4.56 18.66 20.22
N VAL A 827 5.24 17.92 21.09
CA VAL A 827 5.81 16.60 20.79
C VAL A 827 5.17 15.58 21.72
N VAL A 828 4.56 14.55 21.12
CA VAL A 828 3.68 13.59 21.80
C VAL A 828 4.12 12.18 21.46
N ASN A 829 4.23 11.31 22.46
CA ASN A 829 4.46 9.86 22.34
C ASN A 829 5.52 9.54 21.28
N SER A 830 6.72 10.11 21.41
CA SER A 830 7.79 10.02 20.40
C SER A 830 9.07 9.40 20.96
N VAL A 831 9.92 8.82 20.10
CA VAL A 831 11.11 8.04 20.47
C VAL A 831 12.39 8.68 19.93
N ALA A 832 13.41 8.83 20.77
CA ALA A 832 14.74 9.32 20.38
C ALA A 832 15.89 8.54 21.04
N TRP A 833 16.91 8.15 20.26
CA TRP A 833 18.03 7.31 20.73
C TRP A 833 19.40 7.85 20.27
N GLY A 834 20.36 8.04 21.21
CA GLY A 834 21.77 8.41 20.95
C GLY A 834 22.67 8.48 22.21
N ASP A 835 24.01 8.57 22.03
CA ASP A 835 25.05 8.47 23.10
C ASP A 835 25.77 9.81 23.47
N SER A 836 26.43 9.86 24.66
CA SER A 836 27.32 10.89 25.30
C SER A 836 26.80 12.10 26.19
N ASP A 837 26.39 11.85 27.44
CA ASP A 837 26.22 12.72 28.65
C ASP A 837 25.34 14.01 28.66
N PHE A 838 24.77 14.40 29.82
CA PHE A 838 23.73 15.45 29.96
C PHE A 838 24.16 16.68 30.81
N THR A 839 23.61 17.88 30.54
CA THR A 839 23.65 19.04 31.47
C THR A 839 22.39 19.92 31.30
N TYR A 840 21.73 20.25 32.41
CA TYR A 840 20.39 20.87 32.43
C TYR A 840 20.37 22.39 32.23
N GLY A 841 19.40 22.88 31.45
CA GLY A 841 18.95 24.28 31.41
C GLY A 841 17.61 24.47 32.15
N SER A 842 17.38 25.61 32.79
CA SER A 842 16.44 25.73 33.92
C SER A 842 14.93 25.88 33.62
N ASN A 843 14.50 25.94 32.35
CA ASN A 843 13.16 26.45 31.99
C ASN A 843 12.36 25.54 31.03
N MET A 844 12.27 24.23 31.29
CA MET A 844 11.36 23.34 30.52
C MET A 844 10.58 22.39 31.43
N SER A 845 9.31 22.15 31.08
CA SER A 845 8.40 21.21 31.74
C SER A 845 8.35 19.90 30.95
N HIS A 846 9.21 18.95 31.28
CA HIS A 846 9.19 17.61 30.69
C HIS A 846 8.64 16.58 31.67
N GLN A 847 7.64 15.81 31.24
CA GLN A 847 7.31 14.50 31.83
C GLN A 847 7.87 13.40 30.92
N ALA A 848 9.19 13.28 30.88
CA ALA A 848 9.85 12.16 30.24
C ALA A 848 9.83 10.96 31.21
N ASN A 849 9.27 9.83 30.78
CA ASN A 849 9.35 8.60 31.55
C ASN A 849 10.75 7.99 31.35
N SER A 850 11.59 8.09 32.36
CA SER A 850 12.88 7.39 32.38
C SER A 850 12.66 5.91 32.69
N GLU A 851 12.50 5.08 31.65
CA GLU A 851 13.03 3.70 31.56
C GLU A 851 12.50 2.93 30.33
N VAL A 852 13.38 2.73 29.33
CA VAL A 852 13.62 1.40 28.74
C VAL A 852 15.14 1.16 28.77
N SER A 853 15.68 0.99 29.98
CA SER A 853 17.06 0.50 30.18
C SER A 853 17.15 -1.03 30.08
N GLY A 854 16.00 -1.71 29.98
CA GLY A 854 15.87 -3.16 29.83
C GLY A 854 15.94 -3.62 28.38
N GLY A 855 17.15 -3.74 27.84
CA GLY A 855 17.43 -4.77 26.82
C GLY A 855 17.10 -4.49 25.36
N LEU A 856 16.78 -3.24 24.95
CA LEU A 856 16.83 -2.90 23.52
C LEU A 856 18.29 -2.92 23.04
N SER A 857 18.72 -4.06 22.50
CA SER A 857 19.95 -4.17 21.72
C SER A 857 19.86 -3.21 20.53
N ARG A 858 20.95 -2.47 20.26
CA ARG A 858 21.14 -1.55 19.12
C ARG A 858 20.32 -1.97 17.89
N PHE A 859 19.16 -1.35 17.69
CA PHE A 859 18.30 -1.64 16.54
C PHE A 859 18.97 -1.08 15.29
N VAL A 860 19.10 -1.94 14.28
CA VAL A 860 19.57 -1.57 12.94
C VAL A 860 18.50 -2.12 11.99
N PRO A 861 17.77 -1.27 11.26
CA PRO A 861 16.79 -1.74 10.29
C PRO A 861 17.50 -2.47 9.16
N ASN A 862 16.92 -3.57 8.69
CA ASN A 862 17.36 -4.22 7.47
C ASN A 862 16.96 -3.38 6.26
N LEU A 863 17.97 -2.90 5.54
CA LEU A 863 17.85 -2.10 4.32
C LEU A 863 17.93 -2.95 3.05
N ASP A 864 18.21 -4.26 3.17
CA ASP A 864 18.10 -5.21 2.06
C ASP A 864 16.61 -5.43 1.76
N LEU A 865 16.09 -4.62 0.83
CA LEU A 865 14.71 -4.73 0.34
C LEU A 865 14.58 -5.97 -0.57
N PRO A 866 13.50 -6.78 -0.42
CA PRO A 866 13.20 -7.85 -1.36
C PRO A 866 13.15 -7.37 -2.82
N GLU A 867 13.61 -8.19 -3.76
CA GLU A 867 13.50 -7.87 -5.19
C GLU A 867 12.04 -7.99 -5.67
N GLY A 868 11.65 -7.15 -6.63
CA GLY A 868 10.35 -7.23 -7.31
C GLY A 868 9.13 -6.69 -6.55
N ILE A 869 9.26 -6.29 -5.28
CA ILE A 869 8.14 -5.73 -4.51
C ILE A 869 7.83 -4.27 -4.86
N SER A 870 6.55 -3.91 -4.75
CA SER A 870 6.02 -2.55 -4.93
C SER A 870 6.51 -1.56 -3.87
N ILE A 871 6.36 -0.26 -4.13
CA ILE A 871 6.72 0.80 -3.16
C ILE A 871 5.86 0.68 -1.88
N ARG A 872 4.62 0.20 -1.98
CA ARG A 872 3.75 -0.05 -0.82
C ARG A 872 4.33 -1.12 0.10
N GLU A 873 4.75 -2.24 -0.49
CA GLU A 873 5.39 -3.35 0.22
C GLU A 873 6.76 -2.96 0.79
N ARG A 874 7.57 -2.16 0.07
CA ARG A 874 8.82 -1.59 0.59
C ARG A 874 8.57 -0.77 1.84
N TRP A 875 7.58 0.14 1.78
CA TRP A 875 7.22 0.99 2.90
C TRP A 875 6.74 0.15 4.09
N ALA A 876 5.84 -0.82 3.86
CA ALA A 876 5.33 -1.70 4.91
C ALA A 876 6.44 -2.56 5.53
N TYR A 877 7.34 -3.12 4.72
CA TYR A 877 8.50 -3.90 5.17
C TYR A 877 9.43 -3.08 6.07
N MET A 878 9.69 -1.81 5.75
CA MET A 878 10.47 -0.92 6.61
C MET A 878 9.70 -0.55 7.87
N HIS A 879 8.45 -0.08 7.72
CA HIS A 879 7.62 0.37 8.83
C HIS A 879 7.40 -0.73 9.90
N ASN A 880 7.13 -1.96 9.46
CA ASN A 880 6.88 -3.09 10.36
C ASN A 880 8.12 -3.49 11.18
N GLN A 881 9.34 -3.28 10.68
CA GLN A 881 10.55 -3.45 11.48
C GLN A 881 10.64 -2.43 12.62
N PHE A 882 10.32 -1.16 12.35
CA PHE A 882 10.28 -0.12 13.38
C PHE A 882 9.15 -0.35 14.38
N ARG A 883 7.95 -0.72 13.92
CA ARG A 883 6.84 -1.08 14.82
C ARG A 883 7.22 -2.26 15.72
N SER A 884 7.76 -3.35 15.16
CA SER A 884 8.23 -4.49 15.95
C SER A 884 9.33 -4.15 16.97
N ALA A 885 10.11 -3.09 16.74
CA ALA A 885 11.19 -2.67 17.64
C ALA A 885 10.76 -1.65 18.71
N PHE A 886 9.72 -0.85 18.44
CA PHE A 886 9.32 0.29 19.28
C PHE A 886 7.88 0.23 19.80
N THR A 887 7.08 -0.78 19.45
CA THR A 887 5.83 -1.11 20.14
C THR A 887 6.13 -1.55 21.58
N PRO A 888 5.43 -1.01 22.60
CA PRO A 888 5.57 -1.47 23.97
C PRO A 888 5.29 -2.97 24.12
N PRO A 889 6.17 -3.76 24.77
CA PRO A 889 5.90 -5.17 25.02
C PRO A 889 4.75 -5.35 26.02
N ALA A 890 4.00 -6.44 25.91
CA ALA A 890 2.85 -6.73 26.76
C ALA A 890 3.18 -6.61 28.26
N GLY A 891 2.36 -5.85 28.99
CA GLY A 891 2.57 -5.55 30.42
C GLY A 891 3.59 -4.43 30.71
N SER A 892 4.09 -3.74 29.69
CA SER A 892 4.90 -2.53 29.85
C SER A 892 4.11 -1.41 30.53
N ALA A 893 4.77 -0.65 31.42
CA ALA A 893 4.21 0.54 32.04
C ALA A 893 4.09 1.75 31.08
N LEU A 894 4.39 1.55 29.79
CA LEU A 894 4.12 2.49 28.72
C LEU A 894 2.73 2.27 28.08
N ILE A 895 2.12 1.10 28.29
CA ILE A 895 0.78 0.79 27.79
C ILE A 895 -0.25 1.53 28.64
N ASP A 896 -1.28 2.11 28.01
CA ASP A 896 -2.37 2.85 28.68
C ASP A 896 -1.88 4.05 29.54
N ALA A 897 -0.67 4.57 29.27
CA ALA A 897 0.03 5.49 30.16
C ALA A 897 0.19 6.92 29.63
N GLY A 898 -0.09 7.15 28.35
CA GLY A 898 0.02 8.47 27.71
C GLY A 898 -1.16 9.38 28.02
N VAL A 899 -1.12 10.58 27.42
CA VAL A 899 -2.19 11.57 27.59
C VAL A 899 -3.09 11.55 26.37
N HIS A 900 -4.39 11.32 26.58
CA HIS A 900 -5.39 11.58 25.56
C HIS A 900 -5.43 13.09 25.27
N LEU A 901 -5.14 13.43 24.01
CA LEU A 901 -5.18 14.79 23.50
C LEU A 901 -6.34 14.86 22.50
N SER A 902 -7.48 15.38 22.92
CA SER A 902 -8.74 15.36 22.15
C SER A 902 -8.74 16.15 20.84
N ALA A 903 -7.65 16.88 20.53
CA ALA A 903 -7.43 17.56 19.26
C ALA A 903 -6.57 16.73 18.28
N ILE A 904 -6.11 15.54 18.70
CA ILE A 904 -5.11 14.72 18.02
C ILE A 904 -5.54 13.25 18.00
N HIS A 905 -5.88 12.70 19.16
CA HIS A 905 -6.34 11.32 19.31
C HIS A 905 -7.83 11.20 19.06
N CYS A 906 -8.26 10.05 18.54
CA CYS A 906 -9.68 9.77 18.31
C CYS A 906 -10.48 9.90 19.62
N PRO A 907 -11.74 10.37 19.60
CA PRO A 907 -12.48 10.65 20.84
C PRO A 907 -12.66 9.42 21.73
N GLU A 908 -12.83 8.27 21.09
CA GLU A 908 -12.92 6.94 21.69
C GLU A 908 -11.72 6.09 21.22
N PRO A 909 -11.32 5.04 21.96
CA PRO A 909 -10.30 4.08 21.53
C PRO A 909 -10.81 3.16 20.42
N GLY A 910 -9.89 2.68 19.59
CA GLY A 910 -10.16 1.82 18.42
C GLY A 910 -9.94 2.54 17.09
N PRO A 911 -10.42 1.93 15.97
CA PRO A 911 -10.32 2.52 14.63
C PRO A 911 -11.03 3.86 14.53
N GLY A 912 -10.40 4.81 13.83
CA GLY A 912 -10.89 6.16 13.61
C GLY A 912 -11.57 6.34 12.26
N ASP A 913 -11.97 7.58 11.97
CA ASP A 913 -12.41 8.02 10.65
C ASP A 913 -11.23 8.39 9.71
N GLY A 914 -9.99 8.19 10.17
CA GLY A 914 -8.77 8.59 9.48
C GLY A 914 -8.38 10.08 9.65
N GLU A 915 -9.19 10.89 10.35
CA GLU A 915 -8.85 12.29 10.65
C GLU A 915 -8.08 12.46 11.97
N CYS A 916 -8.15 11.46 12.85
CA CYS A 916 -7.54 11.41 14.18
C CYS A 916 -6.51 10.28 14.31
N ARG A 917 -5.60 10.37 15.30
CA ARG A 917 -4.72 9.26 15.67
C ARG A 917 -5.50 8.24 16.47
N GLU A 918 -5.63 7.05 15.91
CA GLU A 918 -6.12 5.87 16.60
C GLU A 918 -5.25 5.56 17.83
N TRP A 919 -5.84 4.92 18.82
CA TRP A 919 -5.20 4.48 20.06
C TRP A 919 -6.05 3.38 20.69
N SER A 920 -5.47 2.58 21.57
CA SER A 920 -6.15 1.44 22.19
C SER A 920 -6.27 1.57 23.70
N GLY A 921 -7.19 0.80 24.31
CA GLY A 921 -7.27 0.64 25.76
C GLY A 921 -7.99 1.77 26.51
N GLN A 922 -7.31 2.40 27.47
CA GLN A 922 -7.80 3.43 28.40
C GLN A 922 -7.11 4.78 28.21
N ALA A 923 -5.90 4.81 27.64
CA ALA A 923 -5.24 6.01 27.14
C ALA A 923 -4.22 5.63 26.05
N PRO A 924 -3.79 6.56 25.17
CA PRO A 924 -2.76 6.27 24.17
C PRO A 924 -1.44 5.77 24.80
N ASP A 925 -0.77 4.83 24.15
CA ASP A 925 0.50 4.28 24.61
C ASP A 925 1.65 5.30 24.51
N ILE A 926 2.57 5.26 25.47
CA ILE A 926 3.79 6.08 25.44
C ILE A 926 4.80 5.45 24.47
N GLY A 927 4.75 5.87 23.22
CA GLY A 927 5.72 5.49 22.21
C GLY A 927 5.28 5.80 20.79
N ALA A 928 6.16 5.51 19.84
CA ALA A 928 5.89 5.70 18.43
C ALA A 928 4.67 4.90 17.94
N PHE A 929 4.47 3.73 18.54
CA PHE A 929 3.44 2.76 18.17
C PHE A 929 2.63 2.34 19.39
N GLU A 930 1.34 2.12 19.16
CA GLU A 930 0.43 1.50 20.13
C GLU A 930 0.65 -0.02 20.13
N SER A 931 0.31 -0.67 21.24
CA SER A 931 0.38 -2.13 21.43
C SER A 931 -0.91 -2.87 21.07
N GLY A 932 -2.03 -2.15 20.93
CA GLY A 932 -3.35 -2.69 20.57
C GLY A 932 -3.89 -2.26 19.20
N LEU A 933 -3.16 -1.40 18.47
CA LEU A 933 -3.32 -1.21 17.02
C LEU A 933 -2.35 -2.13 16.29
#